data_AF-A0A5E4CAQ2-F1
#
_entry.id   AF-A0A5E4CAQ2-F1
#
_cell.length_a   1.000
_cell.length_b   1.000
_cell.length_c   1.000
_cell.angle_alpha   90.00
_cell.angle_beta   90.00
_cell.angle_gamma   90.00
#
_symmetry.space_group_name_H-M   'P 1'
#
loop_
_entity.id
_entity.type
_entity.pdbx_description
1 polymer ?
#
loop_
_entity_poly.entity_id
_entity_poly.type
_entity_poly.pdbx_seq_one_letter_code
_entity_poly.pdbx_strand_id
1 'polypeptide(L)'
;MAVNATSTAVSPEDMWSAKEQGAVACDPNCQLLHLFCYPAQSNYSGTRYPLSWIGEVKSGRMSPVSVPGKWFVLLDAASYVTTSPLDLSAHQADFVPISFYKIFGFPTGLGALLVNNRVAPLLRKNYFGGGTAAAYLAGEDFYIPRQSVTERFEDGTISFLDIIALKHGFDALERLTGGMENIRQHTFTLAQYTYTALSSLHYPNGAPVVRIYRDSDFSSPDVQGPVINFNVLDDNGKVIGYSQVDKMASLYNIHLRTGCFCNTGACQRHLGISNEKVKKHLQAGHVCGDDVDLIDGQPTGSVRVSFGYMSTLEDAQAFLRFIIATRLRSPSDQLPAGPRKAGVPSAEGKAQDMPAVTDRHVLPQNDIGTGSGVCPDSHPGSNAMCLHPPQSEATRNQQLSLEKAAGALHGDHGPRVVTNLYLYPIKSCAAFEVTKWPVGNHGLLYDRSWMVVNHNGICLSQKQEPRLCLIQPFIDLQQRIMVIKAQGMEPIEVPLEEDSKQAQICQSKVCADRVNTYDCGEKVASWLSKFFGRPCHLIKQSSSFQRNAKKKLGKDLPPGTAATLSLVNEAQYLLINTSSILELQQQLCTSDENGKKELFPMKDLISRFRANIITNGTRAFEEEKWGEISIGPLRFQVLGPCHRCQMICIDQKTGQRNQNVFQKLSESRERKVNFGVYLMHESLDLSSPCFLSVGSQVLPVSKENVELHNLPALKKHQDVSS
;
A
#
# COMPACT_ATOMS: atom_id res chain seq x y z
N MET A 1 -30.62 15.58 26.88
CA MET A 1 -29.95 15.45 28.19
C MET A 1 -28.80 14.46 28.06
N ALA A 2 -27.57 14.89 28.32
CA ALA A 2 -26.46 13.96 28.47
C ALA A 2 -26.75 13.07 29.69
N VAL A 3 -26.73 11.76 29.52
CA VAL A 3 -26.82 10.84 30.66
C VAL A 3 -25.59 11.12 31.53
N ASN A 4 -25.78 11.46 32.80
CA ASN A 4 -24.73 11.61 33.82
C ASN A 4 -24.08 10.24 34.11
N ALA A 5 -23.42 9.65 33.10
CA ALA A 5 -22.66 8.43 33.24
C ALA A 5 -21.20 8.80 33.51
N THR A 6 -20.72 8.49 34.71
CA THR A 6 -19.29 8.50 35.02
C THR A 6 -18.64 7.26 34.38
N SER A 7 -17.55 7.48 33.64
CA SER A 7 -16.74 6.40 33.08
C SER A 7 -15.43 6.31 33.84
N THR A 8 -15.06 5.10 34.26
CA THR A 8 -13.81 4.82 34.94
C THR A 8 -13.09 3.73 34.15
N ALA A 9 -11.86 4.02 33.70
CA ALA A 9 -11.02 3.03 33.06
C ALA A 9 -10.52 2.05 34.12
N VAL A 10 -10.61 0.75 33.81
CA VAL A 10 -10.10 -0.34 34.65
C VAL A 10 -9.02 -1.05 33.85
N SER A 11 -7.82 -1.19 34.42
CA SER A 11 -6.76 -1.95 33.77
C SER A 11 -6.98 -3.46 33.99
N PRO A 12 -6.52 -4.32 33.08
CA PRO A 12 -6.53 -5.76 33.32
C PRO A 12 -5.82 -6.16 34.62
N GLU A 13 -4.73 -5.47 34.98
CA GLU A 13 -3.97 -5.66 36.21
C GLU A 13 -4.81 -5.38 37.46
N ASP A 14 -5.67 -4.36 37.42
CA ASP A 14 -6.63 -4.07 38.49
C ASP A 14 -7.62 -5.24 38.66
N MET A 15 -8.07 -5.84 37.56
CA MET A 15 -8.98 -6.99 37.59
C MET A 15 -8.30 -8.26 38.12
N TRP A 16 -7.05 -8.53 37.74
CA TRP A 16 -6.30 -9.69 38.26
C TRP A 16 -5.90 -9.53 39.73
N SER A 17 -5.70 -8.29 40.18
CA SER A 17 -5.33 -7.98 41.58
C SER A 17 -6.53 -7.68 42.48
N ALA A 18 -7.73 -7.53 41.91
CA ALA A 18 -8.96 -7.36 42.66
C ALA A 18 -9.13 -8.53 43.63
N LYS A 19 -8.94 -8.26 44.93
CA LYS A 19 -9.13 -9.26 45.99
C LYS A 19 -10.55 -9.81 45.90
N GLU A 20 -10.70 -11.12 46.11
CA GLU A 20 -11.97 -11.74 46.48
C GLU A 20 -12.45 -11.06 47.77
N GLN A 21 -13.23 -9.99 47.63
CA GLN A 21 -13.90 -9.39 48.77
C GLN A 21 -15.06 -10.32 49.10
N GLY A 22 -15.08 -10.83 50.34
CA GLY A 22 -16.23 -11.56 50.85
C GLY A 22 -17.49 -10.75 50.57
N ALA A 23 -18.48 -11.39 49.94
CA ALA A 23 -19.65 -10.73 49.35
C ALA A 23 -20.14 -9.56 50.21
N VAL A 24 -19.81 -8.33 49.80
CA VAL A 24 -20.34 -7.15 50.46
C VAL A 24 -21.83 -7.20 50.18
N ALA A 25 -22.64 -7.35 51.24
CA ALA A 25 -24.08 -7.38 51.13
C ALA A 25 -24.51 -6.13 50.36
N CYS A 26 -24.90 -6.30 49.10
CA CYS A 26 -25.53 -5.24 48.34
C CYS A 26 -26.76 -4.84 49.14
N ASP A 27 -26.84 -3.58 49.56
CA ASP A 27 -28.07 -3.02 50.08
C ASP A 27 -29.17 -3.29 49.03
N PRO A 28 -30.19 -4.11 49.34
CA PRO A 28 -31.24 -4.46 48.37
C PRO A 28 -32.02 -3.23 47.90
N ASN A 29 -31.87 -2.08 48.56
CA ASN A 29 -32.45 -0.80 48.17
C ASN A 29 -31.54 0.10 47.33
N CYS A 30 -30.27 -0.27 47.06
CA CYS A 30 -29.38 0.53 46.23
C CYS A 30 -29.76 0.40 44.74
N GLN A 31 -30.38 1.45 44.19
CA GLN A 31 -30.86 1.48 42.79
C GLN A 31 -29.80 1.90 41.76
N LEU A 32 -28.55 2.17 42.19
CA LEU A 32 -27.51 2.64 41.28
C LEU A 32 -27.06 1.50 40.35
N LEU A 33 -27.18 1.72 39.05
CA LEU A 33 -26.83 0.75 38.01
C LEU A 33 -25.41 1.00 37.50
N HIS A 34 -24.58 -0.03 37.51
CA HIS A 34 -23.22 0.00 36.97
C HIS A 34 -23.13 -0.94 35.76
N LEU A 35 -22.32 -0.55 34.78
CA LEU A 35 -22.02 -1.38 33.61
C LEU A 35 -20.52 -1.63 33.54
N PHE A 36 -20.11 -2.88 33.68
CA PHE A 36 -18.74 -3.31 33.44
C PHE A 36 -18.60 -3.80 32.00
N CYS A 37 -17.76 -3.12 31.22
CA CYS A 37 -17.50 -3.44 29.82
C CYS A 37 -16.07 -3.97 29.69
N TYR A 38 -15.89 -5.16 29.10
CA TYR A 38 -14.56 -5.65 28.75
C TYR A 38 -14.59 -6.52 27.49
N PRO A 39 -13.51 -6.53 26.69
CA PRO A 39 -13.41 -7.43 25.55
C PRO A 39 -13.15 -8.86 26.03
N ALA A 40 -13.76 -9.85 25.39
CA ALA A 40 -13.39 -11.26 25.58
C ALA A 40 -11.99 -11.57 25.02
N GLN A 41 -11.56 -10.83 23.98
CA GLN A 41 -10.24 -10.94 23.37
C GLN A 41 -9.69 -9.57 22.96
N SER A 42 -8.47 -9.26 23.39
CA SER A 42 -7.73 -8.08 22.96
C SER A 42 -7.50 -8.10 21.44
N ASN A 43 -8.01 -7.11 20.72
CA ASN A 43 -7.73 -6.93 19.29
C ASN A 43 -6.29 -6.39 19.03
N TYR A 44 -5.56 -6.02 20.08
CA TYR A 44 -4.19 -5.54 20.04
C TYR A 44 -3.20 -6.69 20.24
N SER A 45 -3.24 -7.39 21.38
CA SER A 45 -2.29 -8.44 21.79
C SER A 45 -2.80 -9.87 21.54
N GLY A 46 -4.10 -10.06 21.30
CA GLY A 46 -4.71 -11.38 21.18
C GLY A 46 -5.04 -12.05 22.51
N THR A 47 -4.63 -11.49 23.65
CA THR A 47 -4.94 -12.01 24.98
C THR A 47 -6.43 -12.21 25.16
N ARG A 48 -6.83 -13.37 25.69
CA ARG A 48 -8.20 -13.69 26.06
C ARG A 48 -8.39 -13.45 27.54
N TYR A 49 -9.41 -12.68 27.88
CA TYR A 49 -9.71 -12.35 29.27
C TYR A 49 -10.69 -13.38 29.84
N PRO A 50 -10.61 -13.71 31.14
CA PRO A 50 -11.49 -14.72 31.74
C PRO A 50 -12.98 -14.40 31.53
N LEU A 51 -13.75 -15.37 31.04
CA LEU A 51 -15.21 -15.27 30.98
C LEU A 51 -15.85 -15.42 32.37
N SER A 52 -15.11 -15.94 33.36
CA SER A 52 -15.58 -16.05 34.75
C SER A 52 -15.84 -14.70 35.40
N TRP A 53 -15.14 -13.63 34.95
CA TRP A 53 -15.36 -12.26 35.41
C TRP A 53 -16.81 -11.80 35.29
N ILE A 54 -17.56 -12.32 34.29
CA ILE A 54 -19.00 -12.04 34.16
C ILE A 54 -19.75 -12.43 35.43
N GLY A 55 -19.55 -13.66 35.91
CA GLY A 55 -20.23 -14.18 37.09
C GLY A 55 -19.70 -13.53 38.37
N GLU A 56 -18.39 -13.33 38.47
CA GLU A 56 -17.73 -12.75 39.65
C GLU A 56 -18.14 -11.30 39.91
N VAL A 57 -18.21 -10.49 38.85
CA VAL A 57 -18.66 -9.08 38.94
C VAL A 57 -20.14 -9.01 39.27
N LYS A 58 -20.98 -9.80 38.59
CA LYS A 58 -22.43 -9.82 38.85
C LYS A 58 -22.78 -10.34 40.23
N SER A 59 -21.98 -11.25 40.79
CA SER A 59 -22.17 -11.76 42.16
C SER A 59 -21.57 -10.83 43.23
N GLY A 60 -20.87 -9.76 42.85
CA GLY A 60 -20.15 -8.89 43.79
C GLY A 60 -18.93 -9.53 44.45
N ARG A 61 -18.44 -10.67 43.94
CA ARG A 61 -17.20 -11.32 44.42
C ARG A 61 -15.96 -10.57 43.95
N MET A 62 -16.09 -9.89 42.81
CA MET A 62 -15.09 -9.01 42.23
C MET A 62 -15.74 -7.66 41.96
N SER A 63 -15.11 -6.57 42.36
CA SER A 63 -15.61 -5.23 42.10
C SER A 63 -14.54 -4.45 41.33
N PRO A 64 -14.78 -4.09 40.05
CA PRO A 64 -13.83 -3.31 39.26
C PRO A 64 -13.51 -1.95 39.91
N VAL A 65 -14.49 -1.40 40.65
CA VAL A 65 -14.36 -0.19 41.46
C VAL A 65 -15.16 -0.40 42.74
N SER A 66 -14.67 0.08 43.88
CA SER A 66 -15.34 -0.03 45.19
C SER A 66 -16.55 0.92 45.34
N VAL A 67 -17.58 0.71 44.52
CA VAL A 67 -18.85 1.46 44.57
C VAL A 67 -20.03 0.52 44.77
N PRO A 68 -20.95 0.81 45.72
CA PRO A 68 -22.15 0.00 45.89
C PRO A 68 -23.09 0.17 44.70
N GLY A 69 -23.82 -0.90 44.36
CA GLY A 69 -24.84 -0.87 43.32
C GLY A 69 -24.97 -2.19 42.57
N LYS A 70 -25.89 -2.22 41.62
CA LYS A 70 -26.16 -3.40 40.79
C LYS A 70 -25.30 -3.38 39.54
N TRP A 71 -24.50 -4.41 39.36
CA TRP A 71 -23.59 -4.55 38.21
C TRP A 71 -24.21 -5.35 37.07
N PHE A 72 -24.07 -4.82 35.87
CA PHE A 72 -24.31 -5.50 34.59
C PHE A 72 -23.01 -5.67 33.84
N VAL A 73 -22.93 -6.67 32.97
CA VAL A 73 -21.72 -6.96 32.19
C VAL A 73 -22.00 -6.91 30.69
N LEU A 74 -21.24 -6.06 30.00
CA LEU A 74 -21.11 -6.07 28.55
C LEU A 74 -19.81 -6.77 28.17
N LEU A 75 -19.93 -7.92 27.52
CA LEU A 75 -18.80 -8.68 26.99
C LEU A 75 -18.61 -8.35 25.52
N ASP A 76 -17.61 -7.54 25.17
CA ASP A 76 -17.28 -7.31 23.76
C ASP A 76 -16.64 -8.57 23.15
N ALA A 77 -17.47 -9.33 22.43
CA ALA A 77 -17.10 -10.58 21.82
C ALA A 77 -16.64 -10.43 20.36
N ALA A 78 -16.62 -9.22 19.80
CA ALA A 78 -16.42 -9.02 18.36
C ALA A 78 -15.06 -9.52 17.84
N SER A 79 -14.03 -9.54 18.69
CA SER A 79 -12.72 -10.16 18.37
C SER A 79 -12.71 -11.67 18.70
N TYR A 80 -13.37 -12.09 19.78
CA TYR A 80 -13.33 -13.44 20.32
C TYR A 80 -14.06 -14.47 19.44
N VAL A 81 -15.30 -14.17 19.02
CA VAL A 81 -16.12 -15.11 18.22
C VAL A 81 -15.63 -15.30 16.78
N THR A 82 -14.55 -14.60 16.39
CA THR A 82 -13.88 -14.84 15.10
C THR A 82 -13.13 -16.16 15.09
N THR A 83 -12.70 -16.63 16.26
CA THR A 83 -11.80 -17.79 16.41
C THR A 83 -12.08 -18.61 17.67
N SER A 84 -13.25 -18.42 18.30
CA SER A 84 -13.67 -19.23 19.46
C SER A 84 -15.18 -19.40 19.55
N PRO A 85 -15.66 -20.54 20.08
CA PRO A 85 -17.05 -20.67 20.49
C PRO A 85 -17.33 -19.79 21.72
N LEU A 86 -18.55 -19.27 21.83
CA LEU A 86 -19.03 -18.54 23.01
C LEU A 86 -20.34 -19.18 23.49
N ASP A 87 -20.32 -19.74 24.71
CA ASP A 87 -21.49 -20.35 25.33
C ASP A 87 -22.08 -19.43 26.42
N LEU A 88 -23.19 -18.78 26.09
CA LEU A 88 -23.91 -17.89 26.99
C LEU A 88 -24.77 -18.63 28.02
N SER A 89 -24.94 -19.94 27.91
CA SER A 89 -25.58 -20.75 28.97
C SER A 89 -24.65 -20.87 30.18
N ALA A 90 -23.34 -21.03 29.93
CA ALA A 90 -22.29 -21.04 30.93
C ALA A 90 -21.92 -19.63 31.41
N HIS A 91 -21.77 -18.67 30.49
CA HIS A 91 -21.32 -17.31 30.79
C HIS A 91 -22.39 -16.27 30.45
N GLN A 92 -23.29 -16.01 31.41
CA GLN A 92 -24.49 -15.19 31.21
C GLN A 92 -24.22 -13.68 31.27
N ALA A 93 -23.53 -13.16 30.25
CA ALA A 93 -23.38 -11.72 30.04
C ALA A 93 -24.74 -11.05 29.79
N ASP A 94 -24.85 -9.77 30.13
CA ASP A 94 -26.09 -9.00 29.95
C ASP A 94 -26.19 -8.43 28.53
N PHE A 95 -25.04 -8.06 27.96
CA PHE A 95 -24.91 -7.50 26.61
C PHE A 95 -23.70 -8.10 25.89
N VAL A 96 -23.85 -8.50 24.63
CA VAL A 96 -22.75 -9.07 23.82
C VAL A 96 -22.77 -8.51 22.41
N PRO A 97 -21.96 -7.49 22.09
CA PRO A 97 -21.79 -7.05 20.71
C PRO A 97 -20.93 -8.03 19.90
N ILE A 98 -21.32 -8.27 18.65
CA ILE A 98 -20.61 -9.10 17.68
C ILE A 98 -20.52 -8.41 16.31
N SER A 99 -19.52 -8.77 15.51
CA SER A 99 -19.31 -8.23 14.16
C SER A 99 -19.14 -9.37 13.15
N PHE A 100 -20.12 -9.58 12.27
CA PHE A 100 -20.13 -10.73 11.37
C PHE A 100 -19.03 -10.68 10.29
N TYR A 101 -18.71 -9.48 9.79
CA TYR A 101 -17.61 -9.33 8.81
C TYR A 101 -16.26 -9.80 9.36
N LYS A 102 -16.06 -9.83 10.69
CA LYS A 102 -14.82 -10.35 11.29
C LYS A 102 -14.79 -11.88 11.32
N ILE A 103 -15.96 -12.53 11.23
CA ILE A 103 -16.10 -13.98 11.18
C ILE A 103 -15.97 -14.45 9.72
N PHE A 104 -16.65 -13.80 8.77
CA PHE A 104 -16.76 -14.29 7.38
C PHE A 104 -16.08 -13.40 6.31
N GLY A 105 -15.70 -12.16 6.63
CA GLY A 105 -15.22 -11.15 5.66
C GLY A 105 -16.33 -10.34 4.98
N PHE A 106 -17.55 -10.86 4.92
CA PHE A 106 -18.75 -10.24 4.35
C PHE A 106 -19.98 -10.61 5.21
N PRO A 107 -21.02 -9.77 5.33
CA PRO A 107 -21.16 -8.41 4.83
C PRO A 107 -20.52 -7.36 5.75
N THR A 108 -19.89 -6.34 5.16
CA THR A 108 -19.33 -5.21 5.91
C THR A 108 -20.42 -4.26 6.37
N GLY A 109 -20.42 -3.89 7.65
CA GLY A 109 -21.40 -2.94 8.23
C GLY A 109 -22.54 -3.60 9.01
N LEU A 110 -22.63 -4.93 9.02
CA LEU A 110 -23.60 -5.68 9.82
C LEU A 110 -22.97 -6.28 11.09
N GLY A 111 -23.66 -6.13 12.21
CA GLY A 111 -23.33 -6.72 13.50
C GLY A 111 -24.61 -7.06 14.26
N ALA A 112 -24.46 -7.56 15.48
CA ALA A 112 -25.59 -7.77 16.37
C ALA A 112 -25.22 -7.41 17.82
N LEU A 113 -26.23 -7.04 18.59
CA LEU A 113 -26.15 -6.93 20.04
C LEU A 113 -27.06 -7.98 20.64
N LEU A 114 -26.48 -9.00 21.26
CA LEU A 114 -27.28 -9.95 22.05
C LEU A 114 -27.59 -9.30 23.38
N VAL A 115 -28.87 -9.31 23.78
CA VAL A 115 -29.35 -8.69 25.01
C VAL A 115 -30.05 -9.76 25.83
N ASN A 116 -29.70 -9.88 27.11
CA ASN A 116 -30.43 -10.75 28.01
C ASN A 116 -31.85 -10.22 28.22
N ASN A 117 -32.87 -11.06 28.00
CA ASN A 117 -34.28 -10.67 28.10
C ASN A 117 -34.63 -10.02 29.45
N ARG A 118 -33.94 -10.39 30.54
CA ARG A 118 -34.16 -9.82 31.88
C ARG A 118 -33.73 -8.35 32.00
N VAL A 119 -32.79 -7.91 31.16
CA VAL A 119 -32.25 -6.53 31.19
C VAL A 119 -32.73 -5.67 30.04
N ALA A 120 -33.32 -6.26 29.00
CA ALA A 120 -33.85 -5.55 27.84
C ALA A 120 -34.81 -4.38 28.16
N PRO A 121 -35.65 -4.43 29.22
CA PRO A 121 -36.48 -3.28 29.63
C PRO A 121 -35.68 -2.07 30.14
N LEU A 122 -34.42 -2.26 30.56
CA LEU A 122 -33.55 -1.19 31.03
C LEU A 122 -32.96 -0.38 29.88
N LEU A 123 -32.92 -0.93 28.66
CA LEU A 123 -32.43 -0.22 27.49
C LEU A 123 -33.38 0.93 27.12
N ARG A 124 -32.89 2.15 27.28
CA ARG A 124 -33.58 3.39 26.92
C ARG A 124 -32.87 4.02 25.72
N LYS A 125 -33.66 4.44 24.73
CA LYS A 125 -33.17 5.17 23.56
C LYS A 125 -33.62 6.62 23.65
N ASN A 126 -32.68 7.54 23.52
CA ASN A 126 -32.93 8.99 23.70
C ASN A 126 -33.24 9.72 22.39
N TYR A 127 -33.37 8.97 21.29
CA TYR A 127 -33.76 9.44 19.97
C TYR A 127 -34.59 8.36 19.30
N PHE A 128 -35.28 8.69 18.21
CA PHE A 128 -35.97 7.71 17.38
C PHE A 128 -35.60 7.90 15.92
N GLY A 129 -35.50 6.79 15.19
CA GLY A 129 -35.36 6.77 13.74
C GLY A 129 -36.61 6.20 13.08
N GLY A 130 -36.66 6.26 11.75
CA GLY A 130 -37.77 5.68 10.99
C GLY A 130 -38.00 4.22 11.36
N GLY A 131 -39.26 3.78 11.41
CA GLY A 131 -39.63 2.41 11.78
C GLY A 131 -39.66 2.12 13.29
N THR A 132 -39.03 2.95 14.13
CA THR A 132 -38.93 2.69 15.59
C THR A 132 -40.09 3.27 16.41
N ALA A 133 -40.81 4.24 15.84
CA ALA A 133 -41.98 4.86 16.46
C ALA A 133 -43.26 4.05 16.20
N ALA A 134 -44.06 3.85 17.24
CA ALA A 134 -45.46 3.50 17.11
C ALA A 134 -46.33 4.74 16.84
N ALA A 135 -45.98 5.88 17.46
CA ALA A 135 -46.60 7.18 17.22
C ALA A 135 -45.62 8.32 17.56
N TYR A 136 -45.72 9.45 16.87
CA TYR A 136 -45.00 10.69 17.21
C TYR A 136 -45.76 11.89 16.64
N LEU A 137 -45.55 13.07 17.22
CA LEU A 137 -46.23 14.30 16.80
C LEU A 137 -45.24 15.28 16.19
N ALA A 138 -45.72 16.09 15.24
CA ALA A 138 -44.87 17.05 14.52
C ALA A 138 -44.67 18.37 15.28
N GLY A 139 -45.61 18.74 16.16
CA GLY A 139 -45.62 20.04 16.86
C GLY A 139 -45.16 20.00 18.32
N GLU A 140 -44.91 18.82 18.88
CA GLU A 140 -44.52 18.65 20.28
C GLU A 140 -43.57 17.46 20.47
N ASP A 141 -42.82 17.46 21.58
CA ASP A 141 -41.92 16.38 21.96
C ASP A 141 -42.71 15.19 22.53
N PHE A 142 -43.45 14.51 21.64
CA PHE A 142 -44.22 13.31 21.93
C PHE A 142 -43.78 12.18 21.00
N TYR A 143 -43.38 11.07 21.60
CA TYR A 143 -42.96 9.87 20.90
C TYR A 143 -43.31 8.63 21.73
N ILE A 144 -43.95 7.64 21.10
CA ILE A 144 -44.19 6.31 21.65
C ILE A 144 -43.34 5.31 20.87
N PRO A 145 -42.37 4.63 21.51
CA PRO A 145 -41.60 3.58 20.87
C PRO A 145 -42.46 2.34 20.56
N ARG A 146 -42.04 1.56 19.55
CA ARG A 146 -42.52 0.19 19.35
C ARG A 146 -42.29 -0.65 20.61
N GLN A 147 -43.09 -1.71 20.82
CA GLN A 147 -43.02 -2.52 22.04
C GLN A 147 -41.86 -3.51 22.05
N SER A 148 -41.53 -4.11 20.90
CA SER A 148 -40.46 -5.09 20.82
C SER A 148 -39.09 -4.43 20.96
N VAL A 149 -38.13 -5.14 21.56
CA VAL A 149 -36.77 -4.62 21.74
C VAL A 149 -36.11 -4.37 20.39
N THR A 150 -36.26 -5.26 19.42
CA THR A 150 -35.66 -5.15 18.09
C THR A 150 -36.18 -3.92 17.35
N GLU A 151 -37.50 -3.74 17.24
CA GLU A 151 -38.09 -2.60 16.53
C GLU A 151 -37.73 -1.25 17.15
N ARG A 152 -37.44 -1.18 18.46
CA ARG A 152 -37.01 0.07 19.10
C ARG A 152 -35.61 0.51 18.68
N PHE A 153 -34.73 -0.44 18.36
CA PHE A 153 -33.30 -0.20 18.15
C PHE A 153 -32.85 -0.40 16.69
N GLU A 154 -33.69 -0.99 15.86
CA GLU A 154 -33.48 -1.14 14.41
C GLU A 154 -33.98 0.09 13.65
N ASP A 155 -33.11 1.10 13.52
CA ASP A 155 -33.42 2.34 12.81
C ASP A 155 -33.49 2.14 11.29
N GLY A 156 -34.61 2.56 10.70
CA GLY A 156 -34.82 2.60 9.26
C GLY A 156 -35.06 1.22 8.65
N THR A 157 -34.78 1.11 7.36
CA THR A 157 -34.82 -0.18 6.66
C THR A 157 -33.51 -0.91 6.90
N ILE A 158 -33.58 -2.06 7.56
CA ILE A 158 -32.41 -2.90 7.82
C ILE A 158 -31.94 -3.58 6.53
N SER A 159 -30.64 -3.83 6.41
CA SER A 159 -30.05 -4.52 5.26
C SER A 159 -30.42 -6.00 5.23
N PHE A 160 -31.64 -6.30 4.79
CA PHE A 160 -32.19 -7.66 4.76
C PHE A 160 -31.38 -8.60 3.86
N LEU A 161 -30.76 -8.11 2.77
CA LEU A 161 -29.86 -8.92 1.94
C LEU A 161 -28.60 -9.34 2.71
N ASP A 162 -28.02 -8.42 3.49
CA ASP A 162 -26.86 -8.72 4.32
C ASP A 162 -27.23 -9.69 5.45
N ILE A 163 -28.43 -9.56 6.04
CA ILE A 163 -28.93 -10.50 7.06
C ILE A 163 -29.09 -11.90 6.46
N ILE A 164 -29.69 -12.02 5.28
CA ILE A 164 -29.83 -13.32 4.58
C ILE A 164 -28.46 -13.93 4.31
N ALA A 165 -27.47 -13.11 3.93
CA ALA A 165 -26.11 -13.58 3.69
C ALA A 165 -25.44 -14.21 4.92
N LEU A 166 -25.85 -13.84 6.14
CA LEU A 166 -25.29 -14.42 7.37
C LEU A 166 -25.52 -15.93 7.44
N LYS A 167 -26.69 -16.42 7.02
CA LYS A 167 -26.97 -17.87 6.98
C LYS A 167 -25.94 -18.58 6.11
N HIS A 168 -25.69 -18.05 4.91
CA HIS A 168 -24.68 -18.60 4.00
C HIS A 168 -23.28 -18.54 4.60
N GLY A 169 -22.95 -17.47 5.33
CA GLY A 169 -21.69 -17.35 6.08
C GLY A 169 -21.50 -18.45 7.11
N PHE A 170 -22.51 -18.68 7.96
CA PHE A 170 -22.48 -19.76 8.96
C PHE A 170 -22.44 -21.15 8.33
N ASP A 171 -23.27 -21.42 7.31
CA ASP A 171 -23.26 -22.70 6.59
C ASP A 171 -21.88 -22.97 5.95
N ALA A 172 -21.26 -21.95 5.37
CA ALA A 172 -19.92 -22.07 4.77
C ALA A 172 -18.85 -22.30 5.83
N LEU A 173 -18.90 -21.60 6.96
CA LEU A 173 -17.97 -21.77 8.07
C LEU A 173 -18.03 -23.20 8.61
N GLU A 174 -19.23 -23.70 8.89
CA GLU A 174 -19.45 -25.06 9.39
C GLU A 174 -18.95 -26.10 8.38
N ARG A 175 -19.34 -25.97 7.11
CA ARG A 175 -18.93 -26.89 6.04
C ARG A 175 -17.42 -26.93 5.82
N LEU A 176 -16.73 -25.80 5.93
CA LEU A 176 -15.28 -25.71 5.68
C LEU A 176 -14.43 -26.12 6.87
N THR A 177 -14.90 -25.88 8.09
CA THR A 177 -14.08 -25.98 9.30
C THR A 177 -14.54 -27.06 10.28
N GLY A 178 -15.78 -27.54 10.16
CA GLY A 178 -16.39 -28.45 11.14
C GLY A 178 -16.68 -27.78 12.49
N GLY A 179 -16.72 -26.44 12.52
CA GLY A 179 -17.14 -25.67 13.68
C GLY A 179 -16.02 -24.86 14.35
N MET A 180 -16.43 -24.00 15.30
CA MET A 180 -15.56 -23.01 15.93
C MET A 180 -14.43 -23.60 16.77
N GLU A 181 -14.57 -24.84 17.27
CA GLU A 181 -13.53 -25.48 18.08
C GLU A 181 -12.30 -25.83 17.23
N ASN A 182 -12.52 -26.33 16.02
CA ASN A 182 -11.43 -26.61 15.08
C ASN A 182 -10.75 -25.31 14.66
N ILE A 183 -11.51 -24.23 14.43
CA ILE A 183 -10.94 -22.90 14.16
C ILE A 183 -10.09 -22.42 15.32
N ARG A 184 -10.57 -22.59 16.56
CA ARG A 184 -9.85 -22.20 17.77
C ARG A 184 -8.48 -22.87 17.83
N GLN A 185 -8.45 -24.20 17.67
CA GLN A 185 -7.20 -24.96 17.72
C GLN A 185 -6.27 -24.64 16.56
N HIS A 186 -6.80 -24.58 15.33
CA HIS A 186 -6.03 -24.26 14.13
C HIS A 186 -5.33 -22.91 14.24
N THR A 187 -6.11 -21.86 14.53
CA THR A 187 -5.59 -20.49 14.56
C THR A 187 -4.66 -20.25 15.76
N PHE A 188 -4.91 -20.90 16.90
CA PHE A 188 -3.97 -20.90 18.02
C PHE A 188 -2.65 -21.59 17.64
N THR A 189 -2.70 -22.76 16.99
CA THR A 189 -1.50 -23.49 16.57
C THR A 189 -0.62 -22.64 15.64
N LEU A 190 -1.21 -21.97 14.65
CA LEU A 190 -0.49 -21.05 13.76
C LEU A 190 0.14 -19.87 14.53
N ALA A 191 -0.61 -19.29 15.47
CA ALA A 191 -0.12 -18.20 16.30
C ALA A 191 1.03 -18.64 17.21
N GLN A 192 0.90 -19.78 17.89
CA GLN A 192 1.92 -20.33 18.78
C GLN A 192 3.20 -20.71 18.00
N TYR A 193 3.06 -21.37 16.85
CA TYR A 193 4.18 -21.68 15.96
C TYR A 193 4.93 -20.40 15.54
N THR A 194 4.19 -19.41 15.05
CA THR A 194 4.78 -18.16 14.56
C THR A 194 5.41 -17.36 15.69
N TYR A 195 4.76 -17.30 16.85
CA TYR A 195 5.27 -16.64 18.05
C TYR A 195 6.59 -17.27 18.52
N THR A 196 6.63 -18.60 18.59
CA THR A 196 7.83 -19.35 19.02
C THR A 196 8.99 -19.10 18.05
N ALA A 197 8.74 -19.22 16.75
CA ALA A 197 9.74 -18.96 15.73
C ALA A 197 10.24 -17.51 15.76
N LEU A 198 9.33 -16.52 15.79
CA LEU A 198 9.70 -15.10 15.87
C LEU A 198 10.54 -14.79 17.12
N SER A 199 10.15 -15.33 18.27
CA SER A 199 10.85 -15.10 19.54
C SER A 199 12.26 -15.68 19.55
N SER A 200 12.54 -16.69 18.71
CA SER A 200 13.86 -17.30 18.59
C SER A 200 14.82 -16.53 17.69
N LEU A 201 14.34 -15.57 16.89
CA LEU A 201 15.16 -14.84 15.93
C LEU A 201 16.04 -13.80 16.62
N HIS A 202 17.36 -14.01 16.52
CA HIS A 202 18.38 -13.10 17.03
C HIS A 202 19.39 -12.77 15.94
N TYR A 203 19.93 -11.56 15.99
CA TYR A 203 21.10 -11.14 15.24
C TYR A 203 22.37 -11.88 15.73
N PRO A 204 23.45 -11.92 14.93
CA PRO A 204 24.72 -12.56 15.35
C PRO A 204 25.31 -12.00 16.65
N ASN A 205 25.00 -10.74 16.99
CA ASN A 205 25.40 -10.10 18.24
C ASN A 205 24.49 -10.45 19.44
N GLY A 206 23.50 -11.34 19.26
CA GLY A 206 22.55 -11.74 20.28
C GLY A 206 21.37 -10.79 20.47
N ALA A 207 21.28 -9.66 19.75
CA ALA A 207 20.13 -8.76 19.83
C ALA A 207 18.88 -9.42 19.20
N PRO A 208 17.67 -9.24 19.78
CA PRO A 208 16.45 -9.80 19.22
C PRO A 208 16.03 -9.08 17.93
N VAL A 209 15.48 -9.82 16.96
CA VAL A 209 14.98 -9.25 15.69
C VAL A 209 13.63 -8.53 15.87
N VAL A 210 12.84 -8.93 16.86
CA VAL A 210 11.52 -8.35 17.12
C VAL A 210 11.32 -8.08 18.61
N ARG A 211 10.52 -7.06 18.92
CA ARG A 211 9.94 -6.84 20.24
C ARG A 211 8.46 -7.20 20.20
N ILE A 212 8.08 -8.30 20.85
CA ILE A 212 6.70 -8.79 20.88
C ILE A 212 5.94 -8.17 22.07
N TYR A 213 4.74 -7.66 21.81
CA TYR A 213 3.81 -7.12 22.80
C TYR A 213 2.75 -8.16 23.12
N ARG A 214 2.78 -8.67 24.36
CA ARG A 214 1.91 -9.75 24.83
C ARG A 214 1.51 -9.53 26.27
N ASP A 215 0.30 -9.97 26.62
CA ASP A 215 -0.17 -10.04 28.01
C ASP A 215 -0.42 -11.50 28.45
N SER A 216 -0.11 -12.47 27.58
CA SER A 216 -0.15 -13.92 27.86
C SER A 216 1.14 -14.58 27.39
N ASP A 217 1.32 -15.85 27.75
CA ASP A 217 2.49 -16.66 27.41
C ASP A 217 2.31 -17.53 26.15
N PHE A 218 1.16 -17.44 25.46
CA PHE A 218 0.80 -18.33 24.35
C PHE A 218 0.76 -19.83 24.76
N SER A 219 0.44 -20.13 26.03
CA SER A 219 0.40 -21.51 26.55
C SER A 219 -0.81 -22.33 26.06
N SER A 220 -1.97 -21.70 25.92
CA SER A 220 -3.20 -22.39 25.53
C SER A 220 -4.12 -21.50 24.68
N PRO A 221 -5.04 -22.11 23.89
CA PRO A 221 -6.08 -21.35 23.22
C PRO A 221 -7.01 -20.63 24.20
N ASP A 222 -7.09 -21.01 25.48
CA ASP A 222 -7.99 -20.34 26.42
C ASP A 222 -7.47 -18.95 26.83
N VAL A 223 -6.16 -18.74 26.85
CA VAL A 223 -5.52 -17.48 27.28
C VAL A 223 -5.06 -16.61 26.11
N GLN A 224 -4.92 -17.17 24.91
CA GLN A 224 -4.36 -16.47 23.76
C GLN A 224 -5.11 -16.79 22.46
N GLY A 225 -5.49 -15.72 21.75
CA GLY A 225 -6.06 -15.76 20.42
C GLY A 225 -5.01 -15.73 19.30
N PRO A 226 -5.46 -15.57 18.05
CA PRO A 226 -4.65 -15.79 16.86
C PRO A 226 -3.78 -14.57 16.47
N VAL A 227 -3.60 -13.62 17.39
CA VAL A 227 -2.96 -12.33 17.13
C VAL A 227 -1.56 -12.31 17.72
N ILE A 228 -0.61 -11.81 16.94
CA ILE A 228 0.75 -11.52 17.39
C ILE A 228 1.04 -10.07 17.04
N ASN A 229 1.47 -9.31 18.03
CA ASN A 229 1.76 -7.89 17.88
C ASN A 229 3.22 -7.62 18.25
N PHE A 230 3.93 -6.86 17.42
CA PHE A 230 5.36 -6.64 17.58
C PHE A 230 5.82 -5.38 16.84
N ASN A 231 7.03 -4.92 17.19
CA ASN A 231 7.84 -4.06 16.34
C ASN A 231 9.08 -4.83 15.88
N VAL A 232 9.54 -4.59 14.65
CA VAL A 232 10.81 -5.12 14.14
C VAL A 232 11.93 -4.21 14.61
N LEU A 233 13.07 -4.79 15.00
CA LEU A 233 14.25 -4.08 15.47
C LEU A 233 15.38 -4.19 14.44
N ASP A 234 16.33 -3.26 14.49
CA ASP A 234 17.64 -3.45 13.86
C ASP A 234 18.64 -4.12 14.82
N ASP A 235 19.85 -4.39 14.33
CA ASP A 235 20.94 -5.03 15.08
C ASP A 235 21.45 -4.19 16.26
N ASN A 236 21.10 -2.90 16.31
CA ASN A 236 21.36 -1.99 17.44
C ASN A 236 20.17 -1.91 18.42
N GLY A 237 19.10 -2.67 18.18
CA GLY A 237 17.90 -2.69 19.02
C GLY A 237 16.95 -1.51 18.80
N LYS A 238 17.17 -0.68 17.77
CA LYS A 238 16.28 0.44 17.44
C LYS A 238 15.10 -0.05 16.61
N VAL A 239 13.93 0.51 16.88
CA VAL A 239 12.69 0.14 16.18
C VAL A 239 12.75 0.54 14.71
N ILE A 240 12.38 -0.39 13.84
CA ILE A 240 12.08 -0.16 12.43
C ILE A 240 10.62 0.25 12.34
N GLY A 241 10.38 1.40 11.71
CA GLY A 241 9.05 1.99 11.58
C GLY A 241 8.06 1.06 10.88
N TYR A 242 6.83 0.97 11.39
CA TYR A 242 5.85 0.02 10.87
C TYR A 242 5.45 0.31 9.42
N SER A 243 5.54 1.55 8.93
CA SER A 243 5.27 1.89 7.51
C SER A 243 6.36 1.31 6.62
N GLN A 244 7.61 1.33 7.07
CA GLN A 244 8.71 0.66 6.38
C GLN A 244 8.51 -0.87 6.36
N VAL A 245 8.15 -1.48 7.48
CA VAL A 245 7.91 -2.93 7.57
C VAL A 245 6.78 -3.34 6.63
N ASP A 246 5.68 -2.59 6.58
CA ASP A 246 4.56 -2.85 5.67
C ASP A 246 4.98 -2.74 4.19
N LYS A 247 5.74 -1.70 3.84
CA LYS A 247 6.30 -1.54 2.49
C LYS A 247 7.22 -2.69 2.12
N MET A 248 8.05 -3.18 3.03
CA MET A 248 8.90 -4.34 2.78
C MET A 248 8.08 -5.63 2.65
N ALA A 249 7.12 -5.88 3.54
CA ALA A 249 6.24 -7.05 3.50
C ALA A 249 5.48 -7.14 2.18
N SER A 250 5.02 -5.98 1.67
CA SER A 250 4.34 -5.93 0.38
C SER A 250 5.21 -6.45 -0.77
N LEU A 251 6.54 -6.30 -0.71
CA LEU A 251 7.46 -6.82 -1.74
C LEU A 251 7.48 -8.36 -1.78
N TYR A 252 7.12 -8.99 -0.66
CA TYR A 252 6.96 -10.42 -0.49
C TYR A 252 5.50 -10.87 -0.68
N ASN A 253 4.64 -10.01 -1.24
CA ASN A 253 3.20 -10.21 -1.39
C ASN A 253 2.48 -10.47 -0.05
N ILE A 254 2.98 -9.89 1.04
CA ILE A 254 2.37 -9.98 2.38
C ILE A 254 1.75 -8.62 2.71
N HIS A 255 0.49 -8.63 3.16
CA HIS A 255 -0.20 -7.43 3.64
C HIS A 255 -0.30 -7.49 5.16
N LEU A 256 0.30 -6.51 5.83
CA LEU A 256 0.31 -6.44 7.29
C LEU A 256 -0.70 -5.42 7.81
N ARG A 257 -1.13 -5.60 9.06
CA ARG A 257 -1.84 -4.54 9.78
C ARG A 257 -0.83 -3.74 10.57
N THR A 258 -0.91 -2.40 10.48
CA THR A 258 -0.03 -1.50 11.21
C THR A 258 -0.80 -0.40 11.97
N GLY A 259 -0.14 0.25 12.93
CA GLY A 259 -0.68 1.31 13.78
C GLY A 259 -1.15 0.82 15.15
N CYS A 260 -2.24 1.42 15.68
CA CYS A 260 -2.80 1.10 16.99
C CYS A 260 -4.09 0.24 16.94
N PHE A 261 -4.52 -0.22 15.76
CA PHE A 261 -5.63 -1.18 15.59
C PHE A 261 -6.98 -0.78 16.22
N CYS A 262 -7.26 0.51 16.32
CA CYS A 262 -8.42 1.05 17.05
C CYS A 262 -8.43 0.66 18.55
N ASN A 263 -7.27 0.39 19.13
CA ASN A 263 -7.09 0.12 20.56
C ASN A 263 -5.93 0.96 21.11
N THR A 264 -6.18 2.27 21.19
CA THR A 264 -5.18 3.25 21.63
C THR A 264 -4.73 3.01 23.07
N GLY A 265 -5.61 2.51 23.95
CA GLY A 265 -5.27 2.20 25.34
C GLY A 265 -4.19 1.10 25.43
N ALA A 266 -4.39 -0.03 24.74
CA ALA A 266 -3.38 -1.09 24.68
C ALA A 266 -2.11 -0.63 23.95
N CYS A 267 -2.25 0.15 22.87
CA CYS A 267 -1.12 0.72 22.13
C CYS A 267 -0.23 1.60 23.03
N GLN A 268 -0.83 2.56 23.75
CA GLN A 268 -0.11 3.44 24.67
C GLN A 268 0.58 2.66 25.79
N ARG A 269 -0.13 1.68 26.38
CA ARG A 269 0.40 0.85 27.47
C ARG A 269 1.62 0.04 27.01
N HIS A 270 1.49 -0.71 25.91
CA HIS A 270 2.57 -1.56 25.39
C HIS A 270 3.75 -0.76 24.83
N LEU A 271 3.51 0.43 24.26
CA LEU A 271 4.56 1.29 23.70
C LEU A 271 5.15 2.30 24.72
N GLY A 272 4.62 2.36 25.94
CA GLY A 272 5.07 3.30 26.98
C GLY A 272 4.85 4.78 26.57
N ILE A 273 3.72 5.09 25.95
CA ILE A 273 3.38 6.44 25.48
C ILE A 273 2.45 7.12 26.48
N SER A 274 2.92 8.18 27.14
CA SER A 274 2.10 8.97 28.06
C SER A 274 1.04 9.81 27.35
N ASN A 275 0.03 10.27 28.10
CA ASN A 275 -1.03 11.12 27.57
C ASN A 275 -0.49 12.45 27.02
N GLU A 276 0.55 13.00 27.65
CA GLU A 276 1.24 14.22 27.22
C GLU A 276 1.95 13.99 25.89
N LYS A 277 2.61 12.83 25.72
CA LYS A 277 3.25 12.46 24.47
C LYS A 277 2.24 12.30 23.34
N VAL A 278 1.09 11.67 23.58
CA VAL A 278 0.02 11.58 22.56
C VAL A 278 -0.45 12.97 22.12
N LYS A 279 -0.66 13.90 23.07
CA LYS A 279 -1.01 15.29 22.74
C LYS A 279 0.10 15.99 21.94
N LYS A 280 1.37 15.77 22.30
CA LYS A 280 2.54 16.31 21.57
C LYS A 280 2.63 15.74 20.15
N HIS A 281 2.38 14.45 19.97
CA HIS A 281 2.37 13.80 18.65
C HIS A 281 1.31 14.44 17.74
N LEU A 282 0.10 14.70 18.27
CA LEU A 282 -0.95 15.40 17.53
C LEU A 282 -0.54 16.83 17.14
N GLN A 283 0.09 17.57 18.05
CA GLN A 283 0.61 18.91 17.75
C GLN A 283 1.72 18.88 16.68
N ALA A 284 2.48 17.80 16.61
CA ALA A 284 3.47 17.54 15.55
C ALA A 284 2.83 17.03 14.24
N GLY A 285 1.50 16.94 14.16
CA GLY A 285 0.76 16.55 12.95
C GLY A 285 0.45 15.07 12.81
N HIS A 286 0.75 14.24 13.83
CA HIS A 286 0.44 12.81 13.79
C HIS A 286 -1.06 12.55 13.98
N VAL A 287 -1.64 11.73 13.10
CA VAL A 287 -3.03 11.29 13.14
C VAL A 287 -3.12 9.77 12.95
N CYS A 288 -4.20 9.16 13.46
CA CYS A 288 -4.42 7.74 13.29
C CYS A 288 -4.47 7.34 11.80
N GLY A 289 -3.58 6.43 11.41
CA GLY A 289 -3.51 5.90 10.05
C GLY A 289 -2.63 6.70 9.08
N ASP A 290 -1.82 7.64 9.57
CA ASP A 290 -0.76 8.26 8.77
C ASP A 290 0.50 7.38 8.65
N ASP A 291 1.49 7.90 7.93
CA ASP A 291 2.80 7.28 7.73
C ASP A 291 3.85 7.74 8.78
N VAL A 292 3.44 8.45 9.84
CA VAL A 292 4.35 8.93 10.90
C VAL A 292 4.50 7.81 11.93
N ASP A 293 5.44 6.90 11.66
CA ASP A 293 5.62 5.67 12.44
C ASP A 293 6.62 5.77 13.60
N LEU A 294 7.49 6.79 13.60
CA LEU A 294 8.44 7.11 14.67
C LEU A 294 8.50 8.61 14.96
N ILE A 295 8.51 8.97 16.25
CA ILE A 295 8.77 10.34 16.73
C ILE A 295 9.87 10.25 17.80
N ASP A 296 10.97 10.97 17.61
CA ASP A 296 12.15 10.93 18.50
C ASP A 296 12.67 9.49 18.75
N GLY A 297 12.53 8.60 17.77
CA GLY A 297 12.91 7.19 17.86
C GLY A 297 11.91 6.29 18.60
N GLN A 298 10.85 6.84 19.18
CA GLN A 298 9.76 6.09 19.81
C GLN A 298 8.69 5.74 18.75
N PRO A 299 8.23 4.48 18.67
CA PRO A 299 7.13 4.11 17.78
C PRO A 299 5.80 4.74 18.22
N THR A 300 5.04 5.21 17.24
CA THR A 300 3.65 5.70 17.42
C THR A 300 2.62 4.57 17.31
N GLY A 301 3.06 3.38 16.88
CA GLY A 301 2.24 2.20 16.62
C GLY A 301 3.10 0.97 16.38
N SER A 302 2.45 -0.12 15.98
CA SER A 302 3.07 -1.45 15.92
C SER A 302 2.64 -2.23 14.67
N VAL A 303 3.22 -3.40 14.45
CA VAL A 303 2.86 -4.35 13.39
C VAL A 303 2.09 -5.51 14.02
N ARG A 304 1.01 -5.95 13.35
CA ARG A 304 0.18 -7.06 13.82
C ARG A 304 -0.06 -8.08 12.72
N VAL A 305 0.18 -9.34 13.05
CA VAL A 305 -0.27 -10.51 12.28
C VAL A 305 -1.48 -11.11 12.99
N SER A 306 -2.47 -11.57 12.22
CA SER A 306 -3.69 -12.17 12.74
C SER A 306 -4.09 -13.33 11.86
N PHE A 307 -4.12 -14.53 12.41
CA PHE A 307 -4.49 -15.74 11.66
C PHE A 307 -6.02 -15.96 11.70
N GLY A 308 -6.59 -16.28 10.56
CA GLY A 308 -7.99 -16.69 10.43
C GLY A 308 -8.11 -18.16 10.05
N TYR A 309 -9.33 -18.69 9.98
CA TYR A 309 -9.55 -20.10 9.59
C TYR A 309 -9.08 -20.44 8.17
N MET A 310 -8.91 -19.43 7.30
CA MET A 310 -8.35 -19.61 5.95
C MET A 310 -6.82 -19.50 5.89
N SER A 311 -6.18 -19.05 6.97
CA SER A 311 -4.71 -18.96 7.01
C SER A 311 -4.11 -20.37 7.11
N THR A 312 -2.95 -20.58 6.49
CA THR A 312 -2.27 -21.88 6.54
C THR A 312 -0.90 -21.80 7.22
N LEU A 313 -0.26 -22.97 7.40
CA LEU A 313 1.12 -23.02 7.87
C LEU A 313 2.08 -22.37 6.87
N GLU A 314 1.81 -22.49 5.57
CA GLU A 314 2.59 -21.88 4.49
C GLU A 314 2.56 -20.35 4.59
N ASP A 315 1.41 -19.76 4.96
CA ASP A 315 1.30 -18.31 5.21
C ASP A 315 2.19 -17.89 6.38
N ALA A 316 2.12 -18.61 7.51
CA ALA A 316 2.96 -18.37 8.68
C ALA A 316 4.46 -18.48 8.34
N GLN A 317 4.84 -19.51 7.59
CA GLN A 317 6.22 -19.70 7.13
C GLN A 317 6.65 -18.65 6.12
N ALA A 318 5.77 -18.20 5.21
CA ALA A 318 6.06 -17.14 4.26
C ALA A 318 6.36 -15.83 4.99
N PHE A 319 5.57 -15.52 6.01
CA PHE A 319 5.82 -14.38 6.89
C PHE A 319 7.16 -14.48 7.63
N LEU A 320 7.49 -15.64 8.21
CA LEU A 320 8.78 -15.86 8.88
C LEU A 320 9.96 -15.72 7.89
N ARG A 321 9.85 -16.29 6.70
CA ARG A 321 10.85 -16.16 5.62
C ARG A 321 11.06 -14.69 5.24
N PHE A 322 10.00 -13.89 5.19
CA PHE A 322 10.11 -12.45 4.96
C PHE A 322 10.93 -11.74 6.06
N ILE A 323 10.66 -12.01 7.34
CA ILE A 323 11.42 -11.40 8.44
C ILE A 323 12.90 -11.82 8.35
N ILE A 324 13.17 -13.11 8.16
CA ILE A 324 14.55 -13.63 8.03
C ILE A 324 15.26 -13.01 6.83
N ALA A 325 14.62 -13.00 5.66
CA ALA A 325 15.23 -12.49 4.43
C ALA A 325 15.53 -10.99 4.50
N THR A 326 14.70 -10.22 5.20
CA THR A 326 14.87 -8.77 5.30
C THR A 326 15.79 -8.35 6.44
N ARG A 327 15.95 -9.16 7.49
CA ARG A 327 16.70 -8.79 8.70
C ARG A 327 17.99 -9.57 8.90
N LEU A 328 18.06 -10.85 8.53
CA LEU A 328 19.16 -11.74 8.88
C LEU A 328 20.03 -12.18 7.70
N ARG A 329 19.60 -11.96 6.45
CA ARG A 329 20.45 -12.26 5.28
C ARG A 329 21.42 -11.12 5.01
N SER A 330 22.70 -11.47 4.86
CA SER A 330 23.70 -10.57 4.33
C SER A 330 23.38 -10.24 2.86
N PRO A 331 23.68 -9.03 2.36
CA PRO A 331 23.55 -8.68 0.95
C PRO A 331 24.30 -9.63 0.00
N SER A 332 25.26 -10.42 0.51
CA SER A 332 26.08 -11.39 -0.22
C SER A 332 25.39 -12.72 -0.54
N ASP A 333 24.27 -13.07 0.10
CA ASP A 333 23.66 -14.42 0.00
C ASP A 333 22.63 -14.57 -1.13
N GLN A 334 22.67 -13.73 -2.17
CA GLN A 334 21.83 -13.89 -3.36
C GLN A 334 22.47 -14.87 -4.35
N LEU A 335 22.07 -16.14 -4.31
CA LEU A 335 22.36 -17.11 -5.39
C LEU A 335 21.25 -17.11 -6.48
N PRO A 336 21.61 -17.48 -7.73
CA PRO A 336 20.87 -17.10 -8.92
C PRO A 336 19.65 -17.98 -9.18
N ALA A 337 18.57 -17.36 -9.61
CA ALA A 337 17.40 -18.04 -10.16
C ALA A 337 17.73 -18.62 -11.54
N GLY A 338 17.70 -19.95 -11.66
CA GLY A 338 17.72 -20.67 -12.93
C GLY A 338 17.46 -22.16 -12.74
N PRO A 339 16.69 -22.83 -13.62
CA PRO A 339 16.31 -24.22 -13.44
C PRO A 339 17.47 -25.14 -13.84
N ARG A 340 18.12 -25.77 -12.87
CA ARG A 340 18.99 -26.92 -13.17
C ARG A 340 18.15 -28.19 -13.19
N LYS A 341 18.06 -28.79 -14.39
CA LYS A 341 17.58 -30.16 -14.59
C LYS A 341 18.31 -31.09 -13.62
N ALA A 342 17.56 -31.85 -12.83
CA ALA A 342 18.10 -32.88 -11.97
C ALA A 342 18.72 -33.98 -12.84
N GLY A 343 20.05 -34.05 -12.86
CA GLY A 343 20.79 -35.23 -13.26
C GLY A 343 20.75 -36.23 -12.10
N VAL A 344 20.36 -37.46 -12.43
CA VAL A 344 20.31 -38.61 -11.52
C VAL A 344 21.71 -38.93 -10.99
N PRO A 345 21.92 -39.06 -9.68
CA PRO A 345 23.08 -39.79 -9.15
C PRO A 345 22.73 -41.27 -9.00
N SER A 346 23.55 -42.14 -9.60
CA SER A 346 23.61 -43.57 -9.28
C SER A 346 23.89 -43.77 -7.79
N ALA A 347 23.08 -44.60 -7.15
CA ALA A 347 23.34 -45.15 -5.81
C ALA A 347 23.65 -46.64 -5.95
N GLU A 348 24.93 -46.99 -5.79
CA GLU A 348 25.34 -48.32 -5.36
C GLU A 348 25.20 -48.42 -3.83
N GLY A 349 24.65 -49.54 -3.34
CA GLY A 349 25.13 -50.12 -2.10
C GLY A 349 24.18 -50.17 -0.89
N LYS A 350 23.58 -51.36 -0.75
CA LYS A 350 23.22 -52.09 0.49
C LYS A 350 21.86 -51.83 1.13
N ALA A 351 21.04 -52.87 0.94
CA ALA A 351 19.73 -53.15 1.51
C ALA A 351 19.77 -53.54 2.99
N GLN A 352 18.63 -53.35 3.66
CA GLN A 352 18.08 -54.24 4.68
C GLN A 352 16.55 -53.98 4.81
N ASP A 353 15.76 -55.03 4.47
CA ASP A 353 14.53 -55.55 5.11
C ASP A 353 13.45 -54.54 5.56
N MET A 354 12.15 -54.59 5.19
CA MET A 354 11.19 -55.72 5.01
C MET A 354 9.79 -55.13 4.63
N PRO A 355 8.73 -55.95 4.40
CA PRO A 355 8.15 -56.32 3.10
C PRO A 355 7.02 -55.41 2.55
N ALA A 356 6.80 -55.52 1.24
CA ALA A 356 5.66 -54.98 0.51
C ALA A 356 4.46 -55.93 0.52
N VAL A 357 3.25 -55.37 0.51
CA VAL A 357 2.04 -56.03 -0.01
C VAL A 357 1.77 -55.49 -1.40
N THR A 358 1.71 -56.42 -2.34
CA THR A 358 1.39 -56.29 -3.77
C THR A 358 -0.04 -55.81 -4.02
N ASP A 359 -0.25 -54.97 -5.03
CA ASP A 359 -1.02 -55.43 -6.20
C ASP A 359 -0.68 -54.69 -7.51
N ARG A 360 -0.79 -55.44 -8.61
CA ARG A 360 -0.37 -55.13 -9.98
C ARG A 360 -1.50 -54.47 -10.79
N HIS A 361 -1.13 -53.75 -11.87
CA HIS A 361 -1.67 -53.82 -13.24
C HIS A 361 -1.14 -52.60 -14.05
N VAL A 362 -0.05 -52.73 -14.82
CA VAL A 362 0.06 -53.13 -16.25
C VAL A 362 -0.54 -52.11 -17.25
N LEU A 363 0.37 -51.47 -18.00
CA LEU A 363 0.19 -50.66 -19.23
C LEU A 363 -0.22 -51.51 -20.45
N PRO A 364 -0.51 -50.91 -21.61
CA PRO A 364 0.57 -50.86 -22.62
C PRO A 364 0.65 -49.58 -23.48
N GLN A 365 1.84 -49.43 -24.06
CA GLN A 365 2.34 -48.46 -25.05
C GLN A 365 1.80 -48.69 -26.48
N ASN A 366 2.04 -47.72 -27.38
CA ASN A 366 2.43 -47.87 -28.80
C ASN A 366 3.11 -46.53 -29.21
N ASP A 367 4.41 -46.49 -29.54
CA ASP A 367 5.10 -46.78 -30.82
C ASP A 367 4.94 -45.68 -31.90
N ILE A 368 6.01 -44.90 -32.18
CA ILE A 368 7.03 -44.99 -33.25
C ILE A 368 6.70 -44.07 -34.45
N GLY A 369 7.69 -43.28 -34.90
CA GLY A 369 7.64 -42.52 -36.14
C GLY A 369 8.83 -41.59 -36.38
N THR A 370 9.95 -42.14 -36.85
CA THR A 370 11.17 -41.50 -37.36
C THR A 370 10.99 -40.75 -38.69
N GLY A 371 11.77 -39.69 -38.92
CA GLY A 371 11.98 -39.07 -40.24
C GLY A 371 13.17 -38.11 -40.26
N SER A 372 14.17 -38.43 -41.09
CA SER A 372 15.50 -37.82 -41.24
C SER A 372 15.59 -36.87 -42.45
N GLY A 373 16.60 -35.99 -42.50
CA GLY A 373 17.05 -35.25 -43.70
C GLY A 373 17.63 -33.86 -43.38
N VAL A 374 18.92 -33.72 -43.04
CA VAL A 374 20.09 -33.48 -43.93
C VAL A 374 20.16 -32.06 -44.53
N CYS A 375 21.23 -31.33 -44.14
CA CYS A 375 21.70 -30.04 -44.65
C CYS A 375 22.31 -30.14 -46.07
N PRO A 376 22.59 -28.99 -46.72
CA PRO A 376 24.01 -28.60 -46.81
C PRO A 376 24.30 -27.09 -46.74
N ASP A 377 25.58 -26.81 -46.43
CA ASP A 377 26.28 -25.53 -46.32
C ASP A 377 26.30 -24.65 -47.59
N SER A 378 26.46 -23.33 -47.41
CA SER A 378 27.61 -22.55 -47.96
C SER A 378 27.51 -21.04 -47.68
N HIS A 379 28.61 -20.47 -47.16
CA HIS A 379 28.95 -19.04 -47.15
C HIS A 379 29.65 -18.66 -48.48
N PRO A 380 29.75 -17.35 -48.84
CA PRO A 380 30.93 -16.57 -48.46
C PRO A 380 30.65 -15.10 -48.09
N GLY A 381 31.58 -14.49 -47.35
CA GLY A 381 31.53 -13.11 -46.85
C GLY A 381 32.00 -12.03 -47.83
N SER A 382 31.82 -10.77 -47.41
CA SER A 382 32.54 -9.61 -47.95
C SER A 382 32.68 -8.54 -46.86
N ASN A 383 33.93 -8.13 -46.62
CA ASN A 383 34.32 -6.92 -45.91
C ASN A 383 33.84 -5.66 -46.65
N ALA A 384 33.54 -4.58 -45.92
CA ALA A 384 33.65 -3.22 -46.44
C ALA A 384 33.92 -2.22 -45.31
N MET A 385 34.90 -1.36 -45.59
CA MET A 385 35.56 -0.34 -44.79
C MET A 385 34.68 0.88 -44.47
N CYS A 386 35.07 1.58 -43.39
CA CYS A 386 34.62 2.91 -42.96
C CYS A 386 34.67 3.99 -44.05
N LEU A 387 33.71 4.92 -44.04
CA LEU A 387 33.89 6.31 -44.50
C LEU A 387 32.91 7.27 -43.77
N HIS A 388 33.47 8.27 -43.08
CA HIS A 388 32.79 9.51 -42.66
C HIS A 388 32.62 10.48 -43.84
N PRO A 389 31.66 11.41 -43.76
CA PRO A 389 31.91 12.79 -44.24
C PRO A 389 31.17 13.87 -43.38
N PRO A 390 31.27 15.19 -43.65
CA PRO A 390 32.40 16.05 -43.28
C PRO A 390 31.97 17.33 -42.50
N GLN A 391 32.95 18.01 -41.91
CA GLN A 391 32.84 19.37 -41.36
C GLN A 391 32.87 20.42 -42.49
N SER A 392 32.20 21.57 -42.26
CA SER A 392 32.30 22.78 -43.08
C SER A 392 32.63 23.97 -42.17
N GLU A 393 33.68 24.70 -42.56
CA GLU A 393 34.16 25.95 -41.98
C GLU A 393 33.52 27.19 -42.63
N ALA A 394 33.41 28.23 -41.79
CA ALA A 394 33.59 29.66 -42.05
C ALA A 394 32.60 30.47 -42.91
N THR A 395 31.92 31.42 -42.25
CA THR A 395 32.05 32.85 -42.60
C THR A 395 31.98 33.77 -41.38
N ARG A 396 32.81 34.80 -41.46
CA ARG A 396 33.28 35.75 -40.44
C ARG A 396 32.45 37.04 -40.45
N ASN A 397 32.46 37.74 -39.31
CA ASN A 397 32.16 39.17 -39.08
C ASN A 397 30.69 39.62 -39.09
N GLN A 398 30.17 39.92 -37.90
CA GLN A 398 29.94 41.33 -37.51
C GLN A 398 29.96 41.46 -35.99
N GLN A 399 30.84 42.34 -35.53
CA GLN A 399 31.12 42.70 -34.16
C GLN A 399 30.51 44.08 -33.90
N LEU A 400 29.92 44.25 -32.71
CA LEU A 400 29.47 45.46 -31.98
C LEU A 400 28.17 45.05 -31.28
N SER A 401 27.94 45.16 -29.97
CA SER A 401 28.65 45.81 -28.88
C SER A 401 27.74 45.61 -27.66
N LEU A 402 28.26 45.20 -26.50
CA LEU A 402 27.73 45.54 -25.17
C LEU A 402 28.61 44.91 -24.07
N GLU A 403 29.69 45.62 -23.75
CA GLU A 403 30.26 45.59 -22.41
C GLU A 403 29.34 46.38 -21.48
N LYS A 404 28.84 45.72 -20.42
CA LYS A 404 28.70 46.20 -19.03
C LYS A 404 27.47 45.59 -18.36
N ALA A 405 27.71 44.51 -17.62
CA ALA A 405 27.23 44.35 -16.25
C ALA A 405 27.91 43.12 -15.65
N ALA A 406 29.15 43.31 -15.22
CA ALA A 406 29.83 42.38 -14.33
C ALA A 406 29.20 42.49 -12.93
N GLY A 407 28.61 41.40 -12.49
CA GLY A 407 28.15 41.15 -11.12
C GLY A 407 28.25 39.67 -10.85
N ALA A 408 29.49 39.17 -10.76
CA ALA A 408 29.82 37.77 -10.62
C ALA A 408 29.55 37.25 -9.20
N LEU A 409 28.85 36.12 -9.11
CA LEU A 409 29.09 35.12 -8.08
C LEU A 409 29.56 33.84 -8.79
N HIS A 410 30.82 33.49 -8.54
CA HIS A 410 31.45 32.26 -8.99
C HIS A 410 30.83 31.04 -8.29
N GLY A 411 30.55 30.01 -9.08
CA GLY A 411 30.24 28.65 -8.64
C GLY A 411 30.35 27.71 -9.85
N ASP A 412 31.54 27.13 -10.03
CA ASP A 412 31.97 26.31 -11.15
C ASP A 412 31.20 24.99 -11.29
N HIS A 413 30.07 25.03 -12.00
CA HIS A 413 29.21 23.89 -12.25
C HIS A 413 28.70 23.99 -13.70
N GLY A 414 29.06 23.02 -14.54
CA GLY A 414 28.66 23.00 -15.95
C GLY A 414 27.14 23.15 -16.16
N PRO A 415 26.69 23.54 -17.37
CA PRO A 415 25.28 23.82 -17.62
C PRO A 415 24.43 22.57 -17.36
N ARG A 416 23.43 22.69 -16.49
CA ARG A 416 22.37 21.68 -16.33
C ARG A 416 21.53 21.66 -17.60
N VAL A 417 21.36 20.50 -18.20
CA VAL A 417 20.62 20.28 -19.44
C VAL A 417 19.77 19.04 -19.33
N VAL A 418 18.68 19.00 -20.10
CA VAL A 418 17.90 17.78 -20.30
C VAL A 418 18.75 16.77 -21.06
N THR A 419 18.98 15.59 -20.48
CA THR A 419 19.79 14.53 -21.08
C THR A 419 18.96 13.50 -21.84
N ASN A 420 17.77 13.16 -21.34
CA ASN A 420 16.85 12.24 -22.01
C ASN A 420 15.40 12.68 -21.76
N LEU A 421 14.54 12.39 -22.74
CA LEU A 421 13.09 12.54 -22.63
C LEU A 421 12.41 11.21 -22.90
N TYR A 422 11.46 10.85 -22.03
CA TYR A 422 10.70 9.62 -22.14
C TYR A 422 9.20 9.88 -22.04
N LEU A 423 8.46 9.19 -22.91
CA LEU A 423 7.03 9.05 -22.86
C LEU A 423 6.65 7.63 -22.47
N TYR A 424 5.48 7.45 -21.90
CA TYR A 424 4.89 6.15 -21.66
C TYR A 424 3.44 6.20 -22.14
N PRO A 425 3.22 6.11 -23.47
CA PRO A 425 1.90 6.21 -24.08
C PRO A 425 0.86 5.31 -23.39
N ILE A 426 1.22 4.05 -23.17
CA ILE A 426 0.40 3.08 -22.45
C ILE A 426 0.88 2.99 -21.00
N LYS A 427 -0.04 3.18 -20.05
CA LYS A 427 0.21 3.07 -18.61
C LYS A 427 0.82 1.71 -18.29
N SER A 428 1.91 1.74 -17.53
CA SER A 428 2.71 0.56 -17.14
C SER A 428 3.48 -0.13 -18.28
N CYS A 429 3.46 0.37 -19.52
CA CYS A 429 4.29 -0.20 -20.60
C CYS A 429 5.68 0.45 -20.66
N ALA A 430 6.53 -0.02 -21.59
CA ALA A 430 7.89 0.48 -21.79
C ALA A 430 7.93 1.97 -22.14
N ALA A 431 9.10 2.58 -21.94
CA ALA A 431 9.35 3.95 -22.33
C ALA A 431 9.51 4.09 -23.85
N PHE A 432 9.00 5.18 -24.41
CA PHE A 432 9.30 5.69 -25.73
C PHE A 432 10.25 6.88 -25.58
N GLU A 433 11.51 6.70 -25.95
CA GLU A 433 12.55 7.72 -25.87
C GLU A 433 12.47 8.67 -27.07
N VAL A 434 12.55 9.98 -26.82
CA VAL A 434 12.43 11.02 -27.84
C VAL A 434 13.45 12.13 -27.62
N THR A 435 13.79 12.87 -28.67
CA THR A 435 14.71 14.01 -28.59
C THR A 435 13.99 15.34 -28.49
N LYS A 436 12.78 15.45 -29.07
CA LYS A 436 11.92 16.63 -29.01
C LYS A 436 10.46 16.20 -29.04
N TRP A 437 9.62 16.74 -28.17
CA TRP A 437 8.21 16.35 -28.10
C TRP A 437 7.27 17.50 -27.73
N PRO A 438 6.03 17.54 -28.28
CA PRO A 438 5.03 18.54 -27.91
C PRO A 438 4.60 18.44 -26.44
N VAL A 439 4.42 19.60 -25.82
CA VAL A 439 3.85 19.74 -24.48
C VAL A 439 2.37 20.10 -24.62
N GLY A 440 1.51 19.37 -23.90
CA GLY A 440 0.08 19.65 -23.83
C GLY A 440 -0.39 19.93 -22.39
N ASN A 441 -1.68 20.18 -22.24
CA ASN A 441 -2.29 20.56 -20.94
C ASN A 441 -2.23 19.44 -19.89
N HIS A 442 -1.92 18.22 -20.29
CA HIS A 442 -1.90 17.03 -19.43
C HIS A 442 -0.49 16.49 -19.16
N GLY A 443 0.56 17.12 -19.71
CA GLY A 443 1.91 16.57 -19.75
C GLY A 443 2.48 16.57 -21.17
N LEU A 444 3.47 15.71 -21.43
CA LEU A 444 3.90 15.42 -22.80
C LEU A 444 2.71 14.87 -23.60
N LEU A 445 2.53 15.32 -24.84
CA LEU A 445 1.40 14.91 -25.67
C LEU A 445 1.33 13.37 -25.78
N TYR A 446 0.15 12.80 -25.54
CA TYR A 446 -0.12 11.35 -25.51
C TYR A 446 0.52 10.54 -24.38
N ASP A 447 1.14 11.18 -23.39
CA ASP A 447 1.74 10.49 -22.25
C ASP A 447 0.66 9.94 -21.30
N ARG A 448 0.69 8.61 -21.09
CA ARG A 448 -0.29 7.84 -20.31
C ARG A 448 -1.74 8.09 -20.78
N SER A 449 -1.96 8.20 -22.08
CA SER A 449 -3.32 8.33 -22.65
C SER A 449 -4.04 6.97 -22.81
N TRP A 450 -3.31 5.85 -22.78
CA TRP A 450 -3.89 4.50 -22.84
C TRP A 450 -3.58 3.68 -21.59
N MET A 451 -4.37 2.63 -21.34
CA MET A 451 -4.08 1.59 -20.35
C MET A 451 -4.63 0.23 -20.78
N VAL A 452 -4.03 -0.84 -20.27
CA VAL A 452 -4.53 -2.20 -20.46
C VAL A 452 -5.49 -2.55 -19.31
N VAL A 453 -6.63 -3.14 -19.64
CA VAL A 453 -7.60 -3.67 -18.66
C VAL A 453 -7.86 -5.15 -18.88
N ASN A 454 -8.27 -5.84 -17.81
CA ASN A 454 -8.80 -7.20 -17.92
C ASN A 454 -10.27 -7.21 -18.38
N HIS A 455 -10.84 -8.42 -18.54
CA HIS A 455 -12.26 -8.62 -18.88
C HIS A 455 -13.28 -7.92 -17.96
N ASN A 456 -12.90 -7.58 -16.71
CA ASN A 456 -13.75 -6.86 -15.76
C ASN A 456 -13.57 -5.34 -15.84
N GLY A 457 -12.81 -4.82 -16.82
CA GLY A 457 -12.52 -3.40 -16.95
C GLY A 457 -11.57 -2.84 -15.88
N ILE A 458 -10.86 -3.69 -15.14
CA ILE A 458 -9.89 -3.29 -14.12
C ILE A 458 -8.52 -3.06 -14.77
N CYS A 459 -7.94 -1.88 -14.55
CA CYS A 459 -6.61 -1.51 -15.03
C CYS A 459 -5.54 -2.49 -14.52
N LEU A 460 -4.77 -3.05 -15.45
CA LEU A 460 -3.57 -3.82 -15.14
C LEU A 460 -2.41 -2.88 -14.86
N SER A 461 -1.79 -3.04 -13.69
CA SER A 461 -0.55 -2.34 -13.33
C SER A 461 0.65 -3.27 -13.50
N GLN A 462 1.84 -2.69 -13.74
CA GLN A 462 3.10 -3.47 -13.77
C GLN A 462 3.33 -4.25 -12.46
N LYS A 463 2.78 -3.79 -11.33
CA LYS A 463 2.81 -4.55 -10.06
C LYS A 463 2.09 -5.89 -10.18
N GLN A 464 0.90 -5.90 -10.79
CA GLN A 464 0.10 -7.10 -10.98
C GLN A 464 0.58 -7.95 -12.15
N GLU A 465 1.05 -7.30 -13.22
CA GLU A 465 1.50 -7.93 -14.46
C GLU A 465 2.83 -7.29 -14.91
N PRO A 466 3.98 -7.78 -14.42
CA PRO A 466 5.29 -7.21 -14.77
C PRO A 466 5.59 -7.23 -16.26
N ARG A 467 5.04 -8.20 -17.02
CA ARG A 467 5.27 -8.33 -18.46
C ARG A 467 4.75 -7.14 -19.28
N LEU A 468 3.92 -6.26 -18.70
CA LEU A 468 3.56 -4.97 -19.31
C LEU A 468 4.81 -4.16 -19.71
N CYS A 469 5.92 -4.26 -18.96
CA CYS A 469 7.17 -3.55 -19.31
C CYS A 469 7.79 -4.00 -20.64
N LEU A 470 7.41 -5.17 -21.15
CA LEU A 470 7.92 -5.74 -22.40
C LEU A 470 7.15 -5.25 -23.63
N ILE A 471 6.01 -4.59 -23.42
CA ILE A 471 5.21 -3.96 -24.47
C ILE A 471 5.82 -2.59 -24.76
N GLN A 472 6.25 -2.37 -26.00
CA GLN A 472 6.95 -1.19 -26.47
C GLN A 472 6.06 -0.37 -27.41
N PRO A 473 5.42 0.69 -26.92
CA PRO A 473 4.67 1.62 -27.75
C PRO A 473 5.59 2.65 -28.41
N PHE A 474 5.31 3.00 -29.67
CA PHE A 474 5.96 4.07 -30.42
C PHE A 474 4.87 4.93 -31.05
N ILE A 475 5.00 6.26 -30.99
CA ILE A 475 4.03 7.18 -31.59
C ILE A 475 4.62 7.81 -32.84
N ASP A 476 3.90 7.72 -33.95
CA ASP A 476 4.15 8.48 -35.16
C ASP A 476 3.10 9.59 -35.29
N LEU A 477 3.53 10.83 -35.05
CA LEU A 477 2.66 12.00 -35.14
C LEU A 477 2.29 12.37 -36.59
N GLN A 478 3.11 11.99 -37.57
CA GLN A 478 2.85 12.28 -38.99
C GLN A 478 1.76 11.35 -39.53
N GLN A 479 1.90 10.05 -39.25
CA GLN A 479 0.92 9.03 -39.65
C GLN A 479 -0.31 8.99 -38.73
N ARG A 480 -0.24 9.67 -37.57
CA ARG A 480 -1.27 9.66 -36.52
C ARG A 480 -1.60 8.26 -36.02
N ILE A 481 -0.58 7.43 -35.80
CA ILE A 481 -0.72 6.08 -35.24
C ILE A 481 0.24 5.85 -34.07
N MET A 482 -0.14 4.92 -33.20
CA MET A 482 0.74 4.28 -32.22
C MET A 482 1.02 2.85 -32.66
N VAL A 483 2.28 2.49 -32.81
CA VAL A 483 2.73 1.12 -33.10
C VAL A 483 3.14 0.44 -31.80
N ILE A 484 2.55 -0.72 -31.51
CA ILE A 484 2.86 -1.52 -30.34
C ILE A 484 3.69 -2.74 -30.77
N LYS A 485 4.84 -2.94 -30.13
CA LYS A 485 5.74 -4.08 -30.35
C LYS A 485 5.95 -4.87 -29.06
N ALA A 486 6.16 -6.17 -29.19
CA ALA A 486 6.66 -7.03 -28.12
C ALA A 486 7.45 -8.19 -28.73
N GLN A 487 8.43 -8.73 -27.99
CA GLN A 487 9.24 -9.84 -28.48
C GLN A 487 8.36 -11.06 -28.82
N GLY A 488 8.53 -11.60 -30.03
CA GLY A 488 7.76 -12.76 -30.51
C GLY A 488 6.33 -12.45 -30.98
N MET A 489 5.97 -11.17 -31.10
CA MET A 489 4.66 -10.72 -31.58
C MET A 489 4.83 -9.81 -32.81
N GLU A 490 3.98 -9.99 -33.82
CA GLU A 490 3.90 -9.06 -34.95
C GLU A 490 3.46 -7.67 -34.45
N PRO A 491 4.07 -6.56 -34.92
CA PRO A 491 3.66 -5.21 -34.54
C PRO A 491 2.18 -4.95 -34.86
N ILE A 492 1.52 -4.15 -34.02
CA ILE A 492 0.12 -3.74 -34.24
C ILE A 492 -0.02 -2.22 -34.18
N GLU A 493 -0.83 -1.67 -35.08
CA GLU A 493 -1.11 -0.25 -35.19
C GLU A 493 -2.42 0.13 -34.50
N VAL A 494 -2.41 1.25 -33.79
CA VAL A 494 -3.55 1.82 -33.09
C VAL A 494 -3.68 3.29 -33.50
N PRO A 495 -4.80 3.74 -34.09
CA PRO A 495 -5.00 5.14 -34.44
C PRO A 495 -4.87 6.07 -33.21
N LEU A 496 -4.23 7.23 -33.38
CA LEU A 496 -4.12 8.22 -32.30
C LEU A 496 -5.40 9.01 -32.10
N GLU A 497 -6.26 9.11 -33.11
CA GLU A 497 -7.50 9.91 -33.07
C GLU A 497 -8.75 9.01 -33.16
N GLU A 498 -9.87 9.55 -32.71
CA GLU A 498 -11.14 8.83 -32.57
C GLU A 498 -11.87 8.70 -33.92
N ASP A 499 -12.29 7.49 -34.28
CA ASP A 499 -13.34 7.30 -35.28
C ASP A 499 -14.69 7.47 -34.58
N SER A 500 -15.42 8.53 -34.91
CA SER A 500 -16.65 9.00 -34.24
C SER A 500 -17.83 8.01 -34.27
N LYS A 501 -17.63 6.77 -34.75
CA LYS A 501 -18.67 5.79 -35.08
C LYS A 501 -18.56 4.45 -34.33
N GLN A 502 -17.51 4.21 -33.54
CA GLN A 502 -17.35 2.93 -32.83
C GLN A 502 -16.99 3.10 -31.35
N ALA A 503 -17.84 2.47 -30.53
CA ALA A 503 -17.53 1.82 -29.25
C ALA A 503 -17.98 2.50 -27.93
N GLN A 504 -18.59 1.62 -27.14
CA GLN A 504 -19.30 1.70 -25.88
C GLN A 504 -18.46 2.33 -24.74
N ILE A 505 -19.05 3.28 -24.02
CA ILE A 505 -18.46 3.95 -22.85
C ILE A 505 -18.38 2.95 -21.69
N CYS A 506 -17.19 2.41 -21.42
CA CYS A 506 -16.95 1.59 -20.23
C CYS A 506 -16.41 2.47 -19.10
N GLN A 507 -17.06 2.45 -17.93
CA GLN A 507 -16.51 3.06 -16.72
C GLN A 507 -15.41 2.16 -16.15
N SER A 508 -14.14 2.53 -16.35
CA SER A 508 -13.01 1.82 -15.74
C SER A 508 -12.57 2.47 -14.43
N LYS A 509 -12.02 1.69 -13.49
CA LYS A 509 -11.47 2.18 -12.22
C LYS A 509 -9.95 2.40 -12.34
N VAL A 510 -9.51 3.63 -12.12
CA VAL A 510 -8.08 4.01 -11.98
C VAL A 510 -7.86 4.60 -10.61
N CYS A 511 -7.07 3.94 -9.75
CA CYS A 511 -6.76 4.45 -8.40
C CYS A 511 -8.01 4.90 -7.61
N ALA A 512 -9.07 4.09 -7.68
CA ALA A 512 -10.43 4.31 -7.13
C ALA A 512 -11.32 5.36 -7.83
N ASP A 513 -10.82 6.08 -8.83
CA ASP A 513 -11.59 7.07 -9.59
C ASP A 513 -12.19 6.41 -10.86
N ARG A 514 -13.46 6.72 -11.20
CA ARG A 514 -14.09 6.27 -12.46
C ARG A 514 -13.68 7.19 -13.60
N VAL A 515 -13.15 6.65 -14.68
CA VAL A 515 -12.70 7.41 -15.86
C VAL A 515 -13.51 6.98 -17.08
N ASN A 516 -13.90 7.95 -17.91
CA ASN A 516 -14.52 7.68 -19.20
C ASN A 516 -13.45 7.26 -20.22
N THR A 517 -13.61 6.05 -20.74
CA THR A 517 -12.64 5.43 -21.64
C THR A 517 -13.33 4.74 -22.80
N TYR A 518 -12.63 4.60 -23.92
CA TYR A 518 -13.07 3.83 -25.08
C TYR A 518 -12.12 2.67 -25.38
N ASP A 519 -12.68 1.59 -25.91
CA ASP A 519 -11.94 0.42 -26.36
C ASP A 519 -11.26 0.69 -27.70
N CYS A 520 -9.99 0.32 -27.83
CA CYS A 520 -9.22 0.45 -29.07
C CYS A 520 -9.50 -0.66 -30.09
N GLY A 521 -10.47 -1.54 -29.82
CA GLY A 521 -11.04 -2.48 -30.78
C GLY A 521 -10.47 -3.89 -30.67
N GLU A 522 -11.21 -4.83 -31.28
CA GLU A 522 -11.01 -6.27 -31.12
C GLU A 522 -9.64 -6.76 -31.58
N LYS A 523 -9.06 -6.14 -32.62
CA LYS A 523 -7.72 -6.49 -33.11
C LYS A 523 -6.65 -6.28 -32.03
N VAL A 524 -6.72 -5.16 -31.32
CA VAL A 524 -5.77 -4.82 -30.25
C VAL A 524 -6.04 -5.67 -29.01
N ALA A 525 -7.30 -5.90 -28.68
CA ALA A 525 -7.70 -6.80 -27.59
C ALA A 525 -7.18 -8.23 -27.82
N SER A 526 -7.35 -8.77 -29.02
CA SER A 526 -6.82 -10.07 -29.43
C SER A 526 -5.28 -10.14 -29.33
N TRP A 527 -4.59 -9.09 -29.76
CA TRP A 527 -3.13 -9.00 -29.66
C TRP A 527 -2.64 -9.05 -28.21
N LEU A 528 -3.24 -8.24 -27.33
CA LEU A 528 -2.91 -8.22 -25.91
C LEU A 528 -3.28 -9.53 -25.22
N SER A 529 -4.43 -10.09 -25.56
CA SER A 529 -4.90 -11.35 -24.99
C SER A 529 -3.98 -12.51 -25.35
N LYS A 530 -3.48 -12.55 -26.58
CA LYS A 530 -2.46 -13.51 -27.02
C LYS A 530 -1.15 -13.31 -26.26
N PHE A 531 -0.71 -12.07 -26.06
CA PHE A 531 0.52 -11.79 -25.31
C PHE A 531 0.44 -12.25 -23.85
N PHE A 532 -0.65 -11.94 -23.14
CA PHE A 532 -0.83 -12.26 -21.73
C PHE A 532 -1.38 -13.67 -21.45
N GLY A 533 -1.92 -14.35 -22.46
CA GLY A 533 -2.60 -15.64 -22.30
C GLY A 533 -3.95 -15.53 -21.57
N ARG A 534 -4.56 -14.34 -21.52
CA ARG A 534 -5.84 -14.08 -20.86
C ARG A 534 -6.55 -12.87 -21.49
N PRO A 535 -7.90 -12.80 -21.45
CA PRO A 535 -8.64 -11.69 -22.05
C PRO A 535 -8.24 -10.32 -21.49
N CYS A 536 -7.76 -9.45 -22.39
CA CYS A 536 -7.28 -8.09 -22.10
C CYS A 536 -7.71 -7.13 -23.21
N HIS A 537 -8.01 -5.88 -22.85
CA HIS A 537 -8.37 -4.82 -23.78
C HIS A 537 -7.43 -3.62 -23.60
N LEU A 538 -7.18 -2.89 -24.69
CA LEU A 538 -6.54 -1.58 -24.61
C LEU A 538 -7.64 -0.54 -24.60
N ILE A 539 -7.59 0.36 -23.62
CA ILE A 539 -8.54 1.47 -23.53
C ILE A 539 -7.80 2.80 -23.54
N LYS A 540 -8.39 3.80 -24.18
CA LYS A 540 -7.89 5.18 -24.22
C LYS A 540 -8.77 6.11 -23.40
N GLN A 541 -8.15 7.08 -22.74
CA GLN A 541 -8.85 8.15 -22.03
C GLN A 541 -9.57 9.08 -23.01
N SER A 542 -10.85 9.38 -22.74
CA SER A 542 -11.61 10.36 -23.52
C SER A 542 -11.01 11.76 -23.42
N SER A 543 -10.94 12.47 -24.55
CA SER A 543 -10.50 13.87 -24.63
C SER A 543 -11.38 14.85 -23.82
N SER A 544 -12.64 14.47 -23.54
CA SER A 544 -13.62 15.27 -22.79
C SER A 544 -13.54 15.15 -21.26
N PHE A 545 -12.69 14.27 -20.72
CA PHE A 545 -12.64 14.01 -19.27
C PHE A 545 -11.47 14.72 -18.59
N GLN A 546 -11.80 15.71 -17.75
CA GLN A 546 -10.83 16.46 -16.95
C GLN A 546 -10.69 15.84 -15.55
N ARG A 547 -9.51 15.30 -15.22
CA ARG A 547 -9.18 14.83 -13.86
C ARG A 547 -8.34 15.88 -13.16
N ASN A 548 -8.85 16.46 -12.08
CA ASN A 548 -8.09 17.37 -11.23
C ASN A 548 -7.14 16.59 -10.32
N ALA A 549 -5.92 17.09 -10.10
CA ALA A 549 -5.02 16.57 -9.08
C ALA A 549 -5.72 16.53 -7.70
N LYS A 550 -5.60 15.42 -6.96
CA LYS A 550 -6.20 15.31 -5.62
C LYS A 550 -5.62 16.42 -4.72
N LYS A 551 -6.49 17.29 -4.17
CA LYS A 551 -6.18 18.27 -3.11
C LYS A 551 -5.64 17.55 -1.87
N LYS A 552 -4.36 17.17 -1.87
CA LYS A 552 -3.62 16.68 -0.69
C LYS A 552 -2.26 17.36 -0.52
N LEU A 553 -2.00 18.43 -1.26
CA LEU A 553 -0.86 19.31 -1.06
C LEU A 553 -1.31 20.59 -0.34
N GLY A 554 -0.47 21.14 0.53
CA GLY A 554 -0.77 22.11 1.59
C GLY A 554 -1.62 23.35 1.23
N LYS A 555 -2.08 24.04 2.27
CA LYS A 555 -3.07 25.13 2.28
C LYS A 555 -2.72 26.40 1.46
N ASP A 556 -1.67 26.42 0.65
CA ASP A 556 -1.06 27.65 0.16
C ASP A 556 -1.05 27.83 -1.39
N LEU A 557 -1.83 27.06 -2.17
CA LEU A 557 -2.01 27.38 -3.60
C LEU A 557 -3.16 28.39 -3.84
N PRO A 558 -2.94 29.45 -4.65
CA PRO A 558 -4.00 30.37 -5.03
C PRO A 558 -5.17 29.64 -5.75
N PRO A 559 -6.42 30.07 -5.53
CA PRO A 559 -7.58 29.47 -6.20
C PRO A 559 -7.57 29.83 -7.69
N GLY A 560 -7.16 28.87 -8.55
CA GLY A 560 -7.18 29.04 -10.01
C GLY A 560 -6.32 28.05 -10.80
N THR A 561 -5.31 27.44 -10.18
CA THR A 561 -4.32 26.60 -10.88
C THR A 561 -4.64 25.10 -10.75
N ALA A 562 -5.75 24.65 -11.34
CA ALA A 562 -6.08 23.23 -11.40
C ALA A 562 -5.45 22.59 -12.65
N ALA A 563 -4.34 21.87 -12.50
CA ALA A 563 -3.77 21.08 -13.59
C ALA A 563 -4.64 19.86 -13.90
N THR A 564 -4.97 19.69 -15.17
CA THR A 564 -5.67 18.50 -15.66
C THR A 564 -4.66 17.36 -15.86
N LEU A 565 -4.94 16.19 -15.28
CA LEU A 565 -4.09 15.01 -15.35
C LEU A 565 -4.64 13.98 -16.35
N SER A 566 -3.75 13.30 -17.09
CA SER A 566 -4.10 12.07 -17.83
C SER A 566 -4.20 10.87 -16.86
N LEU A 567 -4.01 9.63 -17.34
CA LEU A 567 -3.96 8.42 -16.50
C LEU A 567 -2.67 8.34 -15.63
N VAL A 568 -1.93 9.44 -15.50
CA VAL A 568 -0.81 9.59 -14.55
C VAL A 568 -1.26 9.43 -13.10
N ASN A 569 -0.31 9.06 -12.23
CA ASN A 569 -0.61 8.77 -10.84
C ASN A 569 -0.79 10.05 -10.01
N GLU A 570 0.16 10.99 -10.10
CA GLU A 570 0.25 12.12 -9.15
C GLU A 570 0.51 13.47 -9.83
N ALA A 571 1.37 13.55 -10.86
CA ALA A 571 1.68 14.80 -11.56
C ALA A 571 1.91 14.60 -13.07
N GLN A 572 1.94 15.71 -13.81
CA GLN A 572 2.11 15.75 -15.27
C GLN A 572 3.49 15.24 -15.71
N TYR A 573 4.53 15.56 -14.94
CA TYR A 573 5.89 15.11 -15.24
C TYR A 573 6.58 14.62 -13.98
N LEU A 574 7.50 13.69 -14.19
CA LEU A 574 8.47 13.26 -13.20
C LEU A 574 9.87 13.58 -13.72
N LEU A 575 10.64 14.34 -12.93
CA LEU A 575 12.04 14.63 -13.19
C LEU A 575 12.93 13.82 -12.26
N ILE A 576 14.01 13.27 -12.80
CA ILE A 576 15.11 12.71 -12.02
C ILE A 576 16.44 13.28 -12.49
N ASN A 577 17.38 13.34 -11.56
CA ASN A 577 18.73 13.81 -11.80
C ASN A 577 19.68 12.62 -11.95
N THR A 578 20.52 12.63 -12.98
CA THR A 578 21.51 11.59 -13.24
C THR A 578 22.51 11.46 -12.08
N SER A 579 22.84 12.54 -11.39
CA SER A 579 23.71 12.51 -10.21
C SER A 579 23.09 11.74 -9.04
N SER A 580 21.77 11.84 -8.84
CA SER A 580 21.03 11.03 -7.86
C SER A 580 21.03 9.54 -8.23
N ILE A 581 20.95 9.24 -9.53
CA ILE A 581 21.01 7.86 -10.05
C ILE A 581 22.39 7.26 -9.82
N LEU A 582 23.45 8.02 -10.09
CA LEU A 582 24.83 7.61 -9.88
C LEU A 582 25.11 7.24 -8.43
N GLU A 583 24.64 8.06 -7.47
CA GLU A 583 24.80 7.76 -6.05
C GLU A 583 24.09 6.45 -5.67
N LEU A 584 22.85 6.26 -6.12
CA LEU A 584 22.11 5.02 -5.87
C LEU A 584 22.78 3.80 -6.55
N GLN A 585 23.31 3.97 -7.76
CA GLN A 585 24.04 2.92 -8.48
C GLN A 585 25.29 2.49 -7.69
N GLN A 586 26.05 3.44 -7.16
CA GLN A 586 27.24 3.15 -6.34
C GLN A 586 26.89 2.34 -5.09
N GLN A 587 25.73 2.59 -4.48
CA GLN A 587 25.23 1.82 -3.33
C GLN A 587 24.71 0.42 -3.69
N LEU A 588 24.31 0.21 -4.95
CA LEU A 588 23.82 -1.07 -5.47
C LEU A 588 24.94 -1.99 -5.96
N CYS A 589 26.11 -1.44 -6.34
CA CYS A 589 27.25 -2.22 -6.76
C CYS A 589 27.82 -3.03 -5.58
N THR A 590 27.72 -4.36 -5.65
CA THR A 590 28.37 -5.29 -4.73
C THR A 590 29.71 -5.76 -5.29
N SER A 591 30.62 -6.16 -4.40
CA SER A 591 31.86 -6.85 -4.76
C SER A 591 31.60 -8.36 -4.75
N ASP A 592 31.86 -9.04 -5.85
CA ASP A 592 31.79 -10.52 -5.88
C ASP A 592 32.97 -11.13 -5.11
N GLU A 593 32.91 -12.42 -4.74
CA GLU A 593 34.00 -13.15 -4.03
C GLU A 593 35.36 -13.09 -4.76
N ASN A 594 35.36 -12.78 -6.06
CA ASN A 594 36.56 -12.61 -6.90
C ASN A 594 37.01 -11.13 -7.06
N GLY A 595 36.45 -10.19 -6.29
CA GLY A 595 36.82 -8.78 -6.33
C GLY A 595 36.35 -8.02 -7.58
N LYS A 596 35.51 -8.62 -8.42
CA LYS A 596 34.93 -7.98 -9.60
C LYS A 596 33.68 -7.20 -9.17
N LYS A 597 33.65 -5.89 -9.42
CA LYS A 597 32.45 -5.07 -9.23
C LYS A 597 31.52 -5.28 -10.43
N GLU A 598 30.40 -5.97 -10.25
CA GLU A 598 29.36 -6.00 -11.26
C GLU A 598 28.57 -4.69 -11.21
N LEU A 599 28.75 -3.85 -12.24
CA LEU A 599 28.14 -2.52 -12.28
C LEU A 599 26.69 -2.64 -12.74
N PHE A 600 25.74 -2.26 -11.89
CA PHE A 600 24.33 -2.20 -12.29
C PHE A 600 24.17 -1.21 -13.46
N PRO A 601 23.71 -1.58 -14.67
CA PRO A 601 23.73 -0.66 -15.80
C PRO A 601 22.89 0.60 -15.55
N MET A 602 23.47 1.78 -15.75
CA MET A 602 22.81 3.06 -15.44
C MET A 602 21.48 3.23 -16.19
N LYS A 603 21.45 2.86 -17.47
CA LYS A 603 20.23 2.91 -18.30
C LYS A 603 19.09 2.08 -17.69
N ASP A 604 19.42 0.93 -17.12
CA ASP A 604 18.44 0.01 -16.54
C ASP A 604 17.89 0.60 -15.24
N LEU A 605 18.74 1.23 -14.44
CA LEU A 605 18.32 1.94 -13.23
C LEU A 605 17.43 3.15 -13.55
N ILE A 606 17.80 3.98 -14.54
CA ILE A 606 16.97 5.12 -15.00
C ILE A 606 15.58 4.64 -15.41
N SER A 607 15.50 3.57 -16.21
CA SER A 607 14.23 3.07 -16.75
C SER A 607 13.24 2.63 -15.65
N ARG A 608 13.73 2.14 -14.50
CA ARG A 608 12.92 1.68 -13.36
C ARG A 608 12.14 2.81 -12.69
N PHE A 609 12.67 4.03 -12.70
CA PHE A 609 12.01 5.19 -12.08
C PHE A 609 10.92 5.82 -12.94
N ARG A 610 10.85 5.44 -14.22
CA ARG A 610 9.80 5.84 -15.16
C ARG A 610 9.62 7.36 -15.28
N ALA A 611 10.72 8.11 -15.15
CA ALA A 611 10.73 9.56 -15.27
C ALA A 611 10.51 10.00 -16.71
N ASN A 612 9.94 11.19 -16.89
CA ASN A 612 9.75 11.83 -18.19
C ASN A 612 10.97 12.66 -18.60
N ILE A 613 11.58 13.33 -17.63
CA ILE A 613 12.68 14.27 -17.86
C ILE A 613 13.88 13.80 -17.04
N ILE A 614 15.00 13.57 -17.72
CA ILE A 614 16.29 13.30 -17.07
C ILE A 614 17.17 14.53 -17.24
N THR A 615 17.85 14.95 -16.16
CA THR A 615 18.76 16.11 -16.19
C THR A 615 20.11 15.75 -15.57
N ASN A 616 21.20 16.38 -16.05
CA ASN A 616 22.53 16.29 -15.44
C ASN A 616 22.71 17.39 -14.39
N GLY A 617 22.15 17.17 -13.20
CA GLY A 617 22.45 18.02 -12.04
C GLY A 617 23.88 17.83 -11.54
N THR A 618 24.40 18.78 -10.78
CA THR A 618 25.80 18.77 -10.32
C THR A 618 25.99 18.07 -8.97
N ARG A 619 24.92 17.90 -8.20
CA ARG A 619 24.90 17.18 -6.92
C ARG A 619 23.75 16.19 -6.91
N ALA A 620 23.91 15.08 -6.23
CA ALA A 620 22.82 14.14 -6.01
C ALA A 620 21.71 14.78 -5.15
N PHE A 621 20.47 14.48 -5.51
CA PHE A 621 19.24 14.93 -4.87
C PHE A 621 19.05 16.46 -4.79
N GLU A 622 19.82 17.26 -5.55
CA GLU A 622 19.64 18.71 -5.56
C GLU A 622 18.25 19.12 -6.05
N GLU A 623 17.62 18.29 -6.88
CA GLU A 623 16.29 18.50 -7.43
C GLU A 623 15.21 18.65 -6.36
N GLU A 624 15.41 18.08 -5.17
CA GLU A 624 14.44 18.14 -4.07
C GLU A 624 14.36 19.51 -3.40
N LYS A 625 15.39 20.35 -3.60
CA LYS A 625 15.48 21.71 -3.06
C LYS A 625 14.90 22.77 -4.01
N TRP A 626 14.57 22.40 -5.24
CA TRP A 626 14.01 23.32 -6.22
C TRP A 626 12.54 23.61 -5.91
N GLY A 627 12.14 24.88 -6.01
CA GLY A 627 10.75 25.33 -5.94
C GLY A 627 10.13 25.46 -7.33
N GLU A 628 10.92 25.94 -8.29
CA GLU A 628 10.54 26.10 -9.70
C GLU A 628 11.71 25.71 -10.61
N ILE A 629 11.42 25.32 -11.85
CA ILE A 629 12.43 25.12 -12.89
C ILE A 629 11.96 25.73 -14.21
N SER A 630 12.90 26.29 -14.98
CA SER A 630 12.68 26.66 -16.37
C SER A 630 13.47 25.73 -17.30
N ILE A 631 12.84 25.24 -18.36
CA ILE A 631 13.48 24.44 -19.41
C ILE A 631 13.20 25.08 -20.76
N GLY A 632 14.18 25.80 -21.31
CA GLY A 632 13.96 26.68 -22.46
C GLY A 632 12.90 27.74 -22.13
N PRO A 633 11.83 27.89 -22.94
CA PRO A 633 10.75 28.86 -22.66
C PRO A 633 9.71 28.35 -21.65
N LEU A 634 9.78 27.08 -21.24
CA LEU A 634 8.76 26.45 -20.40
C LEU A 634 9.08 26.62 -18.91
N ARG A 635 8.07 26.92 -18.11
CA ARG A 635 8.19 27.07 -16.65
C ARG A 635 7.40 25.98 -15.93
N PHE A 636 8.01 25.40 -14.91
CA PHE A 636 7.41 24.33 -14.13
C PHE A 636 7.53 24.60 -12.64
N GLN A 637 6.44 24.39 -11.93
CA GLN A 637 6.42 24.35 -10.47
C GLN A 637 6.84 22.97 -9.98
N VAL A 638 7.68 22.91 -8.95
CA VAL A 638 8.08 21.67 -8.28
C VAL A 638 7.10 21.37 -7.15
N LEU A 639 6.30 20.32 -7.31
CA LEU A 639 5.26 19.96 -6.33
C LEU A 639 5.83 19.22 -5.11
N GLY A 640 6.99 18.59 -5.24
CA GLY A 640 7.64 17.85 -4.16
C GLY A 640 8.26 16.52 -4.60
N PRO A 641 8.84 15.76 -3.66
CA PRO A 641 9.50 14.50 -3.95
C PRO A 641 8.50 13.41 -4.36
N CYS A 642 8.93 12.52 -5.25
CA CYS A 642 8.14 11.38 -5.70
C CYS A 642 8.34 10.17 -4.78
N HIS A 643 7.28 9.76 -4.08
CA HIS A 643 7.24 8.53 -3.31
C HIS A 643 7.28 7.32 -4.23
N ARG A 644 8.29 6.46 -4.05
CA ARG A 644 8.49 5.28 -4.88
C ARG A 644 7.78 4.08 -4.29
N CYS A 645 7.23 3.27 -5.19
CA CYS A 645 6.60 2.00 -4.87
C CYS A 645 7.36 0.86 -5.54
N GLN A 646 6.90 -0.37 -5.32
CA GLN A 646 7.49 -1.60 -5.87
C GLN A 646 7.68 -1.63 -7.39
N MET A 647 7.12 -0.67 -8.13
CA MET A 647 7.33 -0.57 -9.57
C MET A 647 8.82 -0.49 -9.94
N ILE A 648 9.64 0.15 -9.10
CA ILE A 648 11.08 0.27 -9.34
C ILE A 648 11.83 -1.07 -9.20
N CYS A 649 11.19 -2.07 -8.59
CA CYS A 649 11.73 -3.42 -8.48
C CYS A 649 11.66 -4.19 -9.80
N ILE A 650 10.85 -3.76 -10.76
CA ILE A 650 10.65 -4.51 -12.01
C ILE A 650 11.76 -4.15 -13.00
N ASP A 651 12.50 -5.16 -13.43
CA ASP A 651 13.41 -5.04 -14.56
C ASP A 651 12.63 -4.74 -15.83
N GLN A 652 12.86 -3.57 -16.43
CA GLN A 652 12.06 -3.13 -17.57
C GLN A 652 12.39 -3.90 -18.86
N LYS A 653 13.49 -4.67 -18.92
CA LYS A 653 13.86 -5.50 -20.07
C LYS A 653 13.36 -6.93 -19.95
N THR A 654 13.33 -7.49 -18.74
CA THR A 654 12.99 -8.90 -18.52
C THR A 654 11.63 -9.11 -17.86
N GLY A 655 11.07 -8.09 -17.22
CA GLY A 655 9.87 -8.20 -16.39
C GLY A 655 10.10 -8.91 -15.05
N GLN A 656 11.33 -9.30 -14.73
CA GLN A 656 11.64 -9.95 -13.46
C GLN A 656 11.63 -8.95 -12.31
N ARG A 657 11.22 -9.40 -11.13
CA ARG A 657 11.24 -8.58 -9.90
C ARG A 657 12.58 -8.73 -9.20
N ASN A 658 13.22 -7.60 -8.91
CA ASN A 658 14.42 -7.47 -8.10
C ASN A 658 14.18 -6.41 -7.02
N GLN A 659 14.19 -6.80 -5.75
CA GLN A 659 13.85 -5.93 -4.62
C GLN A 659 15.00 -5.01 -4.19
N ASN A 660 16.23 -5.25 -4.66
CA ASN A 660 17.45 -4.60 -4.16
C ASN A 660 17.40 -3.07 -4.32
N VAL A 661 16.87 -2.57 -5.44
CA VAL A 661 16.75 -1.13 -5.73
C VAL A 661 15.88 -0.44 -4.67
N PHE A 662 14.73 -1.03 -4.33
CA PHE A 662 13.82 -0.46 -3.34
C PHE A 662 14.40 -0.57 -1.93
N GLN A 663 14.98 -1.71 -1.58
CA GLN A 663 15.59 -1.92 -0.27
C GLN A 663 16.74 -0.93 -0.04
N LYS A 664 17.67 -0.80 -0.99
CA LYS A 664 18.79 0.14 -0.88
C LYS A 664 18.35 1.60 -0.82
N LEU A 665 17.37 1.98 -1.64
CA LEU A 665 16.79 3.32 -1.56
C LEU A 665 16.12 3.58 -0.20
N SER A 666 15.46 2.58 0.39
CA SER A 666 14.88 2.70 1.73
C SER A 666 15.93 2.82 2.83
N GLU A 667 17.06 2.13 2.69
CA GLU A 667 18.20 2.17 3.62
C GLU A 667 18.92 3.53 3.56
N SER A 668 19.23 4.03 2.36
CA SER A 668 20.02 5.26 2.18
C SER A 668 19.26 6.55 2.44
N ARG A 669 17.92 6.52 2.44
CA ARG A 669 17.06 7.70 2.57
C ARG A 669 16.31 7.75 3.91
N GLU A 670 16.90 7.17 4.97
CA GLU A 670 16.35 7.16 6.32
C GLU A 670 14.85 6.78 6.36
N ARG A 671 14.50 5.70 5.65
CA ARG A 671 13.13 5.11 5.62
C ARG A 671 12.09 5.89 4.81
N LYS A 672 12.46 7.02 4.18
CA LYS A 672 11.62 7.69 3.17
C LYS A 672 12.03 7.24 1.77
N VAL A 673 11.23 6.38 1.14
CA VAL A 673 11.53 5.83 -0.20
C VAL A 673 11.20 6.84 -1.31
N ASN A 674 11.87 7.98 -1.30
CA ASN A 674 11.66 9.08 -2.25
C ASN A 674 12.79 9.11 -3.28
N PHE A 675 12.45 9.40 -4.53
CA PHE A 675 13.46 9.60 -5.57
C PHE A 675 12.91 10.49 -6.68
N GLY A 676 13.59 11.56 -7.08
CA GLY A 676 13.09 12.51 -8.08
C GLY A 676 11.92 13.37 -7.59
N VAL A 677 11.49 14.31 -8.45
CA VAL A 677 10.49 15.32 -8.12
C VAL A 677 9.37 15.40 -9.14
N TYR A 678 8.17 15.69 -8.65
CA TYR A 678 7.01 15.97 -9.48
C TYR A 678 7.03 17.40 -9.98
N LEU A 679 6.71 17.57 -11.26
CA LEU A 679 6.60 18.88 -11.89
C LEU A 679 5.20 19.10 -12.44
N MET A 680 4.78 20.35 -12.41
CA MET A 680 3.56 20.84 -13.03
C MET A 680 3.92 22.01 -13.94
N HIS A 681 3.45 21.98 -15.18
CA HIS A 681 3.70 23.07 -16.11
C HIS A 681 2.80 24.27 -15.75
N GLU A 682 3.39 25.46 -15.65
CA GLU A 682 2.63 26.69 -15.45
C GLU A 682 1.95 27.09 -16.76
N SER A 683 0.63 27.26 -16.73
CA SER A 683 -0.19 27.48 -17.93
C SER A 683 0.28 28.70 -18.72
N LEU A 684 0.54 28.50 -20.01
CA LEU A 684 0.66 29.58 -21.01
C LEU A 684 -0.65 29.65 -21.81
N ASP A 685 -1.03 30.86 -22.23
CA ASP A 685 -2.01 31.08 -23.30
C ASP A 685 -1.50 30.34 -24.56
N LEU A 686 -2.17 29.25 -24.97
CA LEU A 686 -1.73 28.31 -26.01
C LEU A 686 -1.90 28.87 -27.43
N SER A 687 -1.38 30.06 -27.70
CA SER A 687 -1.35 30.62 -29.05
C SER A 687 -0.30 29.94 -29.95
N SER A 688 0.61 29.11 -29.39
CA SER A 688 1.63 28.38 -30.15
C SER A 688 2.02 27.04 -29.50
N PRO A 689 2.32 25.99 -30.29
CA PRO A 689 2.74 24.69 -29.77
C PRO A 689 4.12 24.76 -29.14
N CYS A 690 4.21 24.43 -27.84
CA CYS A 690 5.48 24.35 -27.12
C CYS A 690 6.09 22.96 -27.21
N PHE A 691 7.43 22.90 -27.22
CA PHE A 691 8.18 21.64 -27.30
C PHE A 691 9.22 21.57 -26.20
N LEU A 692 9.39 20.39 -25.61
CA LEU A 692 10.50 20.05 -24.74
C LEU A 692 11.56 19.31 -25.56
N SER A 693 12.84 19.67 -25.40
CA SER A 693 13.94 19.06 -26.19
C SER A 693 15.10 18.62 -25.30
N VAL A 694 15.76 17.54 -25.70
CA VAL A 694 17.06 17.13 -25.16
C VAL A 694 18.10 18.22 -25.49
N GLY A 695 18.97 18.52 -24.55
CA GLY A 695 19.97 19.59 -24.63
C GLY A 695 19.46 20.96 -24.16
N SER A 696 18.15 21.13 -23.92
CA SER A 696 17.63 22.38 -23.35
C SER A 696 18.19 22.61 -21.95
N GLN A 697 18.62 23.85 -21.68
CA GLN A 697 19.15 24.25 -20.37
C GLN A 697 18.06 24.20 -19.30
N VAL A 698 18.41 23.69 -18.12
CA VAL A 698 17.55 23.60 -16.94
C VAL A 698 17.99 24.65 -15.93
N LEU A 699 17.13 25.62 -15.64
CA LEU A 699 17.39 26.72 -14.71
C LEU A 699 16.48 26.57 -13.48
N PRO A 700 16.99 26.02 -12.36
CA PRO A 700 16.22 25.87 -11.15
C PRO A 700 16.22 27.15 -10.28
N VAL A 701 15.12 27.37 -9.57
CA VAL A 701 14.98 28.38 -8.51
C VAL A 701 14.80 27.64 -7.18
N SER A 702 15.59 28.01 -6.16
CA SER A 702 15.54 27.39 -4.82
C SER A 702 14.25 27.76 -4.08
N LYS A 703 13.70 26.83 -3.28
CA LYS A 703 12.51 27.06 -2.44
C LYS A 703 12.63 28.29 -1.54
N GLU A 704 13.81 28.51 -0.96
CA GLU A 704 14.10 29.65 -0.08
C GLU A 704 13.95 31.00 -0.79
N ASN A 705 14.24 31.06 -2.10
CA ASN A 705 14.15 32.30 -2.88
C ASN A 705 12.74 32.57 -3.41
N VAL A 706 11.90 31.53 -3.56
CA VAL A 706 10.49 31.67 -3.97
C VAL A 706 9.67 32.32 -2.84
N GLU A 707 9.99 32.03 -1.57
CA GLU A 707 9.32 32.65 -0.42
C GLU A 707 9.61 34.16 -0.30
N LEU A 708 10.80 34.61 -0.70
CA LEU A 708 11.20 36.03 -0.68
C LEU A 708 10.50 36.88 -1.76
N HIS A 709 10.06 36.28 -2.87
CA HIS A 709 9.35 37.01 -3.94
C HIS A 709 7.86 37.26 -3.65
N ASN A 710 7.28 36.63 -2.62
CA ASN A 710 5.85 36.72 -2.29
C ASN A 710 5.50 37.73 -1.17
N LEU A 711 6.42 38.62 -0.78
CA LEU A 711 6.11 39.71 0.17
C LEU A 711 5.51 40.94 -0.58
N PRO A 712 4.28 41.39 -0.27
CA PRO A 712 3.72 42.58 -0.90
C PRO A 712 4.46 43.84 -0.42
N ALA A 713 4.94 44.65 -1.36
CA ALA A 713 5.47 45.97 -1.09
C ALA A 713 4.35 46.92 -0.63
N LEU A 714 4.18 47.10 0.68
CA LEU A 714 3.33 48.17 1.24
C LEU A 714 4.14 49.09 2.15
N LYS A 715 4.82 50.07 1.55
CA LYS A 715 5.17 51.34 2.20
C LYS A 715 5.21 52.44 1.15
N LYS A 716 4.20 53.32 1.15
CA LYS A 716 4.38 54.75 0.88
C LYS A 716 3.10 55.56 1.18
N HIS A 717 3.33 56.66 1.90
CA HIS A 717 2.49 57.85 2.10
C HIS A 717 1.31 57.78 3.08
N GLN A 718 1.58 58.16 4.34
CA GLN A 718 0.68 58.99 5.13
C GLN A 718 1.15 60.44 4.97
N ASP A 719 0.33 61.26 4.31
CA ASP A 719 0.34 62.72 4.45
C ASP A 719 -1.06 63.14 4.93
N VAL A 720 -1.08 63.69 6.14
CA VAL A 720 -1.80 64.89 6.60
C VAL A 720 -3.04 65.32 5.81
N SER A 721 -4.23 65.25 6.42
CA SER A 721 -5.05 66.42 6.83
C SER A 721 -6.54 66.07 7.06
N SER A 722 -7.08 66.67 8.13
CA SER A 722 -8.49 66.90 8.50
C SER A 722 -9.23 65.78 9.22
#